data_AF-A0A0A2W4P5-F1
#
_entry.id   AF-A0A0A2W4P5-F1
#
_cell.length_a   1.000
_cell.length_b   1.000
_cell.length_c   1.000
_cell.angle_alpha   90.00
_cell.angle_beta   90.00
_cell.angle_gamma   90.00
#
_symmetry.space_group_name_H-M   'P 1'
#
loop_
_entity.id
_entity.type
_entity.pdbx_description
1 polymer ?
#
loop_
_entity_poly.entity_id
_entity_poly.type
_entity_poly.pdbx_seq_one_letter_code
_entity_poly.pdbx_strand_id
1 'polypeptide(L)'
;MDGTILDTEPTHRKAWHETLGRYGMSFDEQAMVALNGAPSWKIAAAIIESHNADLDPHSLAAEKTVAVRAMLLDTVRPLPLIEVVKAWHGRRPMSVGTGSESDIAEALLKHLGLRQYFAAVVAADHVKHHKPAPDTFLRCAELMGVAPEKCIVFEDADFGLQAARSAGMDAVDVRLLSEAVLVALLVAGSGPVSVLVIIATIAYTIALAGESDRLVDSFWPSDVITELDAADRRSVVPAGRVVTPELGAGDILFMPWREVNLIPDVSQALAWLEKHPEAVKGICRGLERETLRVTPEGDLATTGHPESLGSAFTHKWITTDFAEALLEFITPVDGDIDHMLTFLRDIHRHTARELGEERMWPLSMPCYIDDGQNIELAQYGSSNAGRFKTLYREGLKNRYGALMQTISGVHYNFSLPMAFWQAKCGVQDAESGKEAISAGYFRLIRNYYRFGWVIPYLFGASPAICSSFLQGKESALPFEKTECGMYYLPYATSLRLSDLGYTNKSQSNLGITFNDLNTYVDALKRAIKTPSEEYAKIGLMKDGKHLQLNTNVLQIENELYAPIRPKRVTRDGESPSDALLRGGIEYIEVRSLDINPFSPIGVDEQQVRFLDLFMIWCVLADAPEMSSDELLCTRTNWNRVILEGRKPGLTLGIGCETAQHPLSKVGKDLFADLRRVAETLDGMTNSQEYQQVCDQLVASFDDPELTYSARILRSMIDNGIGGTGLALAEQYRQMLIQEPLEILTADALQKEHDASWQRQRDIEAADTESFDSWLAKKA
;
A
#
# COMPACT_ATOMS: atom_id res chain seq x y z
N MET A 1 29.02 14.08 3.70
CA MET A 1 29.84 12.94 4.23
C MET A 1 28.89 12.00 4.92
N ASP A 2 28.40 12.44 6.08
CA ASP A 2 27.17 11.97 6.71
C ASP A 2 26.04 12.01 5.69
N GLY A 3 25.27 10.93 5.58
CA GLY A 3 24.15 10.74 4.63
C GLY A 3 24.54 10.64 3.15
N THR A 4 25.76 11.03 2.78
CA THR A 4 26.26 10.96 1.39
C THR A 4 27.07 9.69 1.11
N ILE A 5 28.08 9.42 1.94
CA ILE A 5 29.02 8.29 1.79
C ILE A 5 29.07 7.42 3.05
N LEU A 6 28.57 7.94 4.18
CA LEU A 6 28.49 7.24 5.46
C LEU A 6 27.08 7.35 6.02
N ASP A 7 26.52 6.23 6.46
CA ASP A 7 25.27 6.19 7.21
C ASP A 7 25.55 6.46 8.70
N THR A 8 25.31 7.69 9.12
CA THR A 8 25.50 8.17 10.51
C THR A 8 24.18 8.57 11.18
N GLU A 9 23.07 8.54 10.43
CA GLU A 9 21.76 8.99 10.90
C GLU A 9 21.18 8.14 12.03
N PRO A 10 21.25 6.78 12.00
CA PRO A 10 20.78 5.94 13.09
C PRO A 10 21.47 6.26 14.42
N THR A 11 22.77 6.55 14.40
CA THR A 11 23.52 6.95 15.59
C THR A 11 23.05 8.31 16.10
N HIS A 12 22.80 9.26 15.22
CA HIS A 12 22.30 10.58 15.59
C HIS A 12 20.90 10.49 16.22
N ARG A 13 20.00 9.66 15.67
CA ARG A 13 18.67 9.39 16.27
C ARG A 13 18.79 8.75 17.65
N LYS A 14 19.66 7.76 17.80
CA LYS A 14 19.91 7.12 19.10
C LYS A 14 20.48 8.09 20.13
N ALA A 15 21.42 8.94 19.73
CA ALA A 15 22.03 9.94 20.61
C ALA A 15 21.01 11.00 21.06
N TRP A 16 20.09 11.42 20.18
CA TRP A 16 18.98 12.29 20.57
C TRP A 16 18.05 11.61 21.57
N HIS A 17 17.66 10.35 21.34
CA HIS A 17 16.86 9.57 22.29
C HIS A 17 17.51 9.51 23.68
N GLU A 18 18.80 9.18 23.74
CA GLU A 18 19.50 9.07 25.02
C GLU A 18 19.63 10.43 25.73
N THR A 19 19.97 11.47 24.98
CA THR A 19 20.18 12.81 25.55
C THR A 19 18.87 13.38 26.08
N LEU A 20 17.79 13.29 25.29
CA LEU A 20 16.47 13.84 25.65
C LEU A 20 15.78 13.02 26.75
N GLY A 21 15.99 11.71 26.78
CA GLY A 21 15.45 10.82 27.81
C GLY A 21 15.88 11.22 29.24
N ARG A 22 17.06 11.84 29.40
CA ARG A 22 17.55 12.35 30.70
C ARG A 22 16.73 13.52 31.23
N TYR A 23 16.02 14.23 30.34
CA TYR A 23 15.18 15.39 30.66
C TYR A 23 13.68 15.08 30.58
N GLY A 24 13.30 13.82 30.32
CA GLY A 24 11.91 13.46 30.06
C GLY A 24 11.32 14.10 28.79
N MET A 25 12.17 14.60 27.90
CA MET A 25 11.78 15.14 26.61
C MET A 25 11.78 14.02 25.56
N SER A 26 10.93 14.17 24.56
CA SER A 26 10.89 13.29 23.40
C SER A 26 11.20 14.10 22.14
N PHE A 27 11.34 13.45 21.00
CA PHE A 27 11.44 14.17 19.73
C PHE A 27 10.61 13.45 18.67
N ASP A 28 9.98 14.26 17.82
CA ASP A 28 9.28 13.77 16.64
C ASP A 28 10.32 13.54 15.52
N GLU A 29 10.50 12.28 15.15
CA GLU A 29 11.45 11.89 14.11
C GLU A 29 11.07 12.45 12.73
N GLN A 30 9.77 12.63 12.44
CA GLN A 30 9.28 13.14 11.15
C GLN A 30 9.51 14.65 11.01
N ALA A 31 9.33 15.41 12.10
CA ALA A 31 9.64 16.85 12.13
C ALA A 31 11.14 17.14 11.94
N MET A 32 12.03 16.20 12.29
CA MET A 32 13.48 16.37 12.17
C MET A 32 13.98 16.28 10.73
N VAL A 33 13.26 15.61 9.82
CA VAL A 33 13.63 15.53 8.39
C VAL A 33 13.77 16.92 7.78
N ALA A 34 12.90 17.85 8.16
CA ALA A 34 12.95 19.26 7.72
C ALA A 34 14.15 20.04 8.28
N LEU A 35 14.80 19.52 9.33
CA LEU A 35 15.99 20.08 9.97
C LEU A 35 17.26 19.29 9.65
N ASN A 36 17.21 18.32 8.73
CA ASN A 36 18.39 17.57 8.30
C ASN A 36 19.44 18.51 7.71
N GLY A 37 20.68 18.38 8.18
CA GLY A 37 21.78 19.28 7.82
C GLY A 37 21.83 20.60 8.60
N ALA A 38 20.88 20.88 9.50
CA ALA A 38 20.98 22.03 10.40
C ALA A 38 22.02 21.79 11.52
N PRO A 39 22.66 22.86 12.05
CA PRO A 39 23.51 22.76 13.23
C PRO A 39 22.77 22.13 14.42
N SER A 40 23.44 21.26 15.17
CA SER A 40 22.81 20.51 16.29
C SER A 40 22.18 21.42 17.36
N TRP A 41 22.69 22.65 17.55
CA TRP A 41 22.10 23.62 18.47
C TRP A 41 20.76 24.19 17.98
N LYS A 42 20.52 24.29 16.66
CA LYS A 42 19.21 24.70 16.12
C LYS A 42 18.16 23.61 16.35
N ILE A 43 18.56 22.35 16.21
CA ILE A 43 17.72 21.20 16.49
C ILE A 43 17.39 21.18 17.99
N ALA A 44 18.39 21.37 18.85
CA ALA A 44 18.17 21.53 20.29
C ALA A 44 17.20 22.67 20.62
N ALA A 45 17.35 23.84 19.98
CA ALA A 45 16.47 24.99 20.20
C ALA A 45 15.01 24.67 19.85
N ALA A 46 14.76 24.01 18.71
CA ALA A 46 13.42 23.61 18.30
C ALA A 46 12.79 22.58 19.26
N ILE A 47 13.59 21.65 19.80
CA ILE A 47 13.12 20.65 20.77
C ILE A 47 12.80 21.31 22.12
N ILE A 48 13.65 22.23 22.56
CA ILE A 48 13.46 22.99 23.81
C ILE A 48 12.19 23.84 23.73
N GLU A 49 11.95 24.50 22.60
CA GLU A 49 10.74 25.27 22.33
C GLU A 49 9.49 24.40 22.33
N SER A 50 9.50 23.25 21.65
CA SER A 50 8.34 22.35 21.59
C SER A 50 7.96 21.73 22.93
N HIS A 51 8.92 21.63 23.87
CA HIS A 51 8.70 21.08 25.21
C HIS A 51 8.53 22.16 26.30
N ASN A 52 8.57 23.46 25.94
CA ASN A 52 8.61 24.57 26.89
C ASN A 52 9.68 24.38 27.99
N ALA A 53 10.85 23.85 27.63
CA ALA A 53 11.93 23.56 28.56
C ALA A 53 12.84 24.79 28.79
N ASP A 54 13.39 24.93 30.00
CA ASP A 54 14.38 25.97 30.33
C ASP A 54 15.79 25.36 30.27
N LEU A 55 16.26 25.12 29.05
CA LEU A 55 17.58 24.55 28.77
C LEU A 55 18.32 25.40 27.74
N ASP A 56 19.65 25.45 27.87
CA ASP A 56 20.50 26.09 26.88
C ASP A 56 20.68 25.19 25.64
N PRO A 57 20.28 25.63 24.42
CA PRO A 57 20.41 24.84 23.19
C PRO A 57 21.83 24.40 22.87
N HIS A 58 22.83 25.21 23.25
CA HIS A 58 24.23 24.87 23.02
C HIS A 58 24.71 23.75 23.94
N SER A 59 24.31 23.79 25.20
CA SER A 59 24.61 22.75 26.19
C SER A 59 23.97 21.42 25.81
N LEU A 60 22.69 21.42 25.43
CA LEU A 60 21.98 20.20 25.01
C LEU A 60 22.60 19.58 23.73
N ALA A 61 23.00 20.43 22.77
CA ALA A 61 23.72 19.98 21.57
C ALA A 61 25.11 19.41 21.89
N ALA A 62 25.82 19.97 22.88
CA ALA A 62 27.10 19.45 23.33
C ALA A 62 26.94 18.05 23.97
N GLU A 63 25.92 17.86 24.81
CA GLU A 63 25.63 16.55 25.42
C GLU A 63 25.30 15.48 24.37
N LYS A 64 24.45 15.82 23.39
CA LYS A 64 24.19 14.93 22.26
C LYS A 64 25.45 14.62 21.46
N THR A 65 26.34 15.59 21.31
CA THR A 65 27.62 15.38 20.60
C THR A 65 28.52 14.40 21.34
N VAL A 66 28.54 14.44 22.69
CA VAL A 66 29.24 13.43 23.51
C VAL A 66 28.63 12.04 23.31
N ALA A 67 27.30 11.92 23.31
CA ALA A 67 26.61 10.65 23.08
C ALA A 67 26.91 10.08 21.68
N VAL A 68 26.90 10.93 20.64
CA VAL A 68 27.31 10.53 19.29
C VAL A 68 28.75 10.01 19.31
N ARG A 69 29.71 10.77 19.85
CA ARG A 69 31.12 10.37 19.89
C ARG A 69 31.34 9.00 20.56
N ALA A 70 30.54 8.65 21.56
CA ALA A 70 30.64 7.38 22.27
C ALA A 70 30.16 6.17 21.46
N MET A 71 29.26 6.35 20.47
CA MET A 71 28.61 5.25 19.75
C MET A 71 28.88 5.24 18.24
N LEU A 72 29.40 6.34 17.69
CA LEU A 72 29.45 6.54 16.24
C LEU A 72 30.32 5.53 15.50
N LEU A 73 31.44 5.11 16.10
CA LEU A 73 32.32 4.11 15.49
C LEU A 73 31.73 2.70 15.49
N ASP A 74 30.80 2.39 16.40
CA ASP A 74 30.26 1.02 16.54
C ASP A 74 29.20 0.69 15.49
N THR A 75 28.53 1.72 14.94
CA THR A 75 27.35 1.54 14.10
C THR A 75 27.45 2.14 12.71
N VAL A 76 28.46 2.97 12.44
CA VAL A 76 28.61 3.64 11.13
C VAL A 76 28.86 2.62 10.02
N ARG A 77 28.18 2.80 8.88
CA ARG A 77 28.37 1.97 7.69
C ARG A 77 28.64 2.82 6.45
N PRO A 78 29.47 2.37 5.50
CA PRO A 78 29.58 3.02 4.19
C PRO A 78 28.25 2.93 3.42
N LEU A 79 27.90 3.99 2.70
CA LEU A 79 26.79 4.04 1.75
C LEU A 79 27.25 3.65 0.33
N PRO A 80 26.33 3.27 -0.59
CA PRO A 80 26.69 2.76 -1.92
C PRO A 80 27.62 3.66 -2.73
N LEU A 81 27.52 4.98 -2.57
CA LEU A 81 28.38 5.95 -3.27
C LEU A 81 29.89 5.73 -3.00
N ILE A 82 30.25 4.99 -1.96
CA ILE A 82 31.65 4.66 -1.70
C ILE A 82 32.29 3.85 -2.83
N GLU A 83 31.52 3.08 -3.59
CA GLU A 83 32.04 2.35 -4.75
C GLU A 83 32.47 3.32 -5.87
N VAL A 84 31.76 4.44 -6.04
CA VAL A 84 32.15 5.51 -6.97
C VAL A 84 33.44 6.17 -6.50
N VAL A 85 33.55 6.46 -5.20
CA VAL A 85 34.78 7.00 -4.60
C VAL A 85 35.97 6.07 -4.87
N LYS A 86 35.81 4.76 -4.65
CA LYS A 86 36.87 3.77 -4.93
C LYS A 86 37.24 3.74 -6.42
N ALA A 87 36.25 3.76 -7.31
CA ALA A 87 36.46 3.71 -8.75
C ALA A 87 37.15 4.96 -9.32
N TRP A 88 36.93 6.13 -8.70
CA TRP A 88 37.51 7.40 -9.13
C TRP A 88 38.86 7.72 -8.50
N HIS A 89 39.27 6.95 -7.48
CA HIS A 89 40.55 7.12 -6.82
C HIS A 89 41.72 7.00 -7.79
N GLY A 90 42.67 7.93 -7.69
CA GLY A 90 43.81 8.02 -8.61
C GLY A 90 43.47 8.52 -10.02
N ARG A 91 42.17 8.68 -10.36
CA ARG A 91 41.71 9.21 -11.65
C ARG A 91 41.22 10.65 -11.55
N ARG A 92 40.65 11.02 -10.40
CA ARG A 92 40.16 12.37 -10.11
C ARG A 92 40.62 12.84 -8.71
N PRO A 93 40.98 14.13 -8.55
CA PRO A 93 41.07 14.72 -7.23
C PRO A 93 39.71 14.63 -6.53
N MET A 94 39.70 14.18 -5.28
CA MET A 94 38.50 14.07 -4.46
C MET A 94 38.76 14.60 -3.05
N SER A 95 37.76 15.22 -2.45
CA SER A 95 37.80 15.73 -1.08
C SER A 95 36.45 15.51 -0.41
N VAL A 96 36.45 15.45 0.92
CA VAL A 96 35.23 15.40 1.72
C VAL A 96 34.92 16.78 2.27
N GLY A 97 33.72 17.31 2.00
CA GLY A 97 33.14 18.45 2.71
C GLY A 97 32.08 17.97 3.70
N THR A 98 32.21 18.28 4.98
CA THR A 98 31.26 17.84 6.01
C THR A 98 30.90 18.94 7.00
N GLY A 99 29.69 18.82 7.56
CA GLY A 99 29.24 19.60 8.71
C GLY A 99 29.70 19.02 10.05
N SER A 100 30.36 17.86 10.05
CA SER A 100 31.00 17.27 11.23
C SER A 100 32.31 17.99 11.57
N GLU A 101 32.73 17.93 12.84
CA GLU A 101 34.04 18.43 13.31
C GLU A 101 35.20 17.57 12.76
N SER A 102 36.37 18.19 12.61
CA SER A 102 37.54 17.58 11.95
C SER A 102 38.02 16.30 12.63
N ASP A 103 38.00 16.24 13.96
CA ASP A 103 38.39 15.07 14.75
C ASP A 103 37.47 13.86 14.48
N ILE A 104 36.16 14.08 14.45
CA ILE A 104 35.15 13.05 14.15
C ILE A 104 35.25 12.59 12.70
N ALA A 105 35.31 13.53 11.76
CA ALA A 105 35.37 13.21 10.34
C ALA A 105 36.62 12.39 9.98
N GLU A 106 37.78 12.77 10.52
CA GLU A 106 39.02 12.02 10.36
C GLU A 106 38.96 10.64 11.04
N ALA A 107 38.37 10.55 12.24
CA ALA A 107 38.23 9.27 12.94
C ALA A 107 37.35 8.28 12.16
N LEU A 108 36.20 8.71 11.64
CA LEU A 108 35.28 7.85 10.86
C LEU A 108 35.93 7.36 9.57
N LEU A 109 36.53 8.28 8.82
CA LEU A 109 37.18 7.93 7.55
C LEU A 109 38.37 6.99 7.78
N LYS A 110 39.12 7.12 8.88
CA LYS A 110 40.20 6.18 9.22
C LYS A 110 39.67 4.84 9.69
N HIS A 111 38.65 4.83 10.55
CA HIS A 111 38.03 3.62 11.07
C HIS A 111 37.53 2.72 9.94
N LEU A 112 36.92 3.30 8.91
CA LEU A 112 36.40 2.58 7.74
C LEU A 112 37.44 2.35 6.62
N GLY A 113 38.69 2.78 6.81
CA GLY A 113 39.75 2.66 5.79
C GLY A 113 39.51 3.52 4.54
N LEU A 114 38.72 4.60 4.66
CA LEU A 114 38.30 5.46 3.55
C LEU A 114 39.14 6.74 3.43
N ARG A 115 39.87 7.13 4.48
CA ARG A 115 40.63 8.39 4.50
C ARG A 115 41.62 8.53 3.34
N GLN A 116 42.19 7.42 2.88
CA GLN A 116 43.15 7.35 1.79
C GLN A 116 42.59 7.75 0.41
N TYR A 117 41.27 7.77 0.25
CA TYR A 117 40.64 8.11 -1.03
C TYR A 117 40.56 9.62 -1.29
N PHE A 118 40.77 10.45 -0.26
CA PHE A 118 40.53 11.88 -0.33
C PHE A 118 41.81 12.69 -0.13
N ALA A 119 42.04 13.65 -1.02
CA ALA A 119 43.15 14.60 -0.94
C ALA A 119 43.01 15.51 0.30
N ALA A 120 41.77 15.90 0.64
CA ALA A 120 41.47 16.76 1.77
C ALA A 120 40.14 16.40 2.44
N VAL A 121 40.04 16.74 3.73
CA VAL A 121 38.79 16.72 4.50
C VAL A 121 38.57 18.13 5.04
N VAL A 122 37.50 18.78 4.60
CA VAL A 122 37.06 20.09 5.08
C VAL A 122 35.87 19.88 6.00
N ALA A 123 36.11 20.09 7.28
CA ALA A 123 35.14 19.94 8.36
C ALA A 123 34.54 21.30 8.76
N ALA A 124 33.53 21.28 9.63
CA ALA A 124 32.82 22.49 10.05
C ALA A 124 33.75 23.50 10.75
N ASP A 125 34.72 23.04 11.52
CA ASP A 125 35.72 23.84 12.23
C ASP A 125 36.82 24.43 11.32
N HIS A 126 36.84 24.07 10.04
CA HIS A 126 37.77 24.62 9.04
C HIS A 126 37.21 25.85 8.29
N VAL A 127 35.94 26.20 8.49
CA VAL A 127 35.25 27.26 7.74
C VAL A 127 34.56 28.27 8.65
N LYS A 128 34.45 29.52 8.18
CA LYS A 128 33.83 30.60 8.93
C LYS A 128 32.30 30.59 8.81
N HIS A 129 31.78 30.33 7.61
CA HIS A 129 30.35 30.23 7.37
C HIS A 129 29.99 28.80 6.97
N HIS A 130 29.08 28.18 7.71
CA HIS A 130 28.61 26.83 7.42
C HIS A 130 27.60 26.83 6.26
N LYS A 131 27.34 25.64 5.69
CA LYS A 131 26.26 25.42 4.71
C LYS A 131 24.96 26.08 5.21
N PRO A 132 24.23 26.85 4.38
CA PRO A 132 24.29 26.91 2.91
C PRO A 132 25.35 27.87 2.32
N ALA A 133 26.23 28.46 3.12
CA ALA A 133 27.35 29.24 2.57
C ALA A 133 28.34 28.33 1.80
N PRO A 134 28.99 28.83 0.73
CA PRO A 134 29.82 28.02 -0.16
C PRO A 134 31.21 27.67 0.41
N ASP A 135 31.61 28.26 1.54
CA ASP A 135 32.96 28.19 2.13
C ASP A 135 33.52 26.75 2.20
N THR A 136 32.70 25.76 2.56
CA THR A 136 33.12 24.35 2.68
C THR A 136 33.57 23.79 1.33
N PHE A 137 32.79 24.03 0.27
CA PHE A 137 33.10 23.50 -1.05
C PHE A 137 34.19 24.30 -1.75
N LEU A 138 34.21 25.62 -1.60
CA LEU A 138 35.31 26.45 -2.12
C LEU A 138 36.65 26.04 -1.53
N ARG A 139 36.69 25.77 -0.22
CA ARG A 139 37.90 25.27 0.45
C ARG A 139 38.29 23.86 -0.03
N CYS A 140 37.31 22.99 -0.29
CA CYS A 140 37.57 21.69 -0.91
C CYS A 140 38.26 21.82 -2.28
N ALA A 141 37.71 22.67 -3.15
CA ALA A 141 38.26 22.93 -4.49
C ALA A 141 39.68 23.52 -4.43
N GLU A 142 39.91 24.49 -3.53
CA GLU A 142 41.23 25.08 -3.27
C GLU A 142 42.26 24.01 -2.87
N LEU A 143 41.92 23.14 -1.91
CA LEU A 143 42.82 22.09 -1.42
C LEU A 143 43.07 20.97 -2.45
N MET A 144 42.12 20.74 -3.35
CA MET A 144 42.30 19.84 -4.49
C MET A 144 43.10 20.49 -5.64
N GLY A 145 43.26 21.82 -5.64
CA GLY A 145 43.87 22.56 -6.75
C GLY A 145 43.00 22.59 -8.01
N VAL A 146 41.67 22.52 -7.87
CA VAL A 146 40.70 22.47 -8.97
C VAL A 146 39.83 23.71 -8.94
N ALA A 147 39.54 24.30 -10.11
CA ALA A 147 38.61 25.43 -10.21
C ALA A 147 37.17 25.00 -9.85
N PRO A 148 36.39 25.81 -9.12
CA PRO A 148 35.04 25.43 -8.70
C PRO A 148 34.11 25.00 -9.83
N GLU A 149 34.18 25.65 -10.99
CA GLU A 149 33.35 25.37 -12.16
C GLU A 149 33.67 24.02 -12.83
N LYS A 150 34.74 23.35 -12.36
CA LYS A 150 35.14 22.00 -12.79
C LYS A 150 34.88 20.94 -11.71
N CYS A 151 34.22 21.32 -10.61
CA CYS A 151 33.90 20.44 -9.51
C CYS A 151 32.45 19.94 -9.61
N ILE A 152 32.24 18.69 -9.21
CA ILE A 152 30.92 18.10 -9.01
C ILE A 152 30.79 17.69 -7.55
N VAL A 153 29.71 18.11 -6.91
CA VAL A 153 29.40 17.83 -5.51
C VAL A 153 28.33 16.76 -5.43
N PHE A 154 28.56 15.69 -4.69
CA PHE A 154 27.52 14.72 -4.33
C PHE A 154 27.04 15.05 -2.91
N GLU A 155 25.73 15.24 -2.73
CA GLU A 155 25.16 15.70 -1.45
C GLU A 155 23.73 15.21 -1.24
N ASP A 156 23.36 14.96 0.01
CA ASP A 156 22.08 14.41 0.48
C ASP A 156 21.17 15.44 1.20
N ALA A 157 21.62 16.69 1.33
CA ALA A 157 20.89 17.73 2.06
C ALA A 157 20.73 19.03 1.26
N ASP A 158 19.56 19.67 1.39
CA ASP A 158 19.22 20.89 0.63
C ASP A 158 20.20 22.04 0.89
N PHE A 159 20.63 22.25 2.15
CA PHE A 159 21.64 23.27 2.44
C PHE A 159 22.99 22.98 1.80
N GLY A 160 23.36 21.70 1.65
CA GLY A 160 24.58 21.33 0.93
C GLY A 160 24.44 21.54 -0.58
N LEU A 161 23.29 21.20 -1.17
CA LEU A 161 23.01 21.47 -2.58
C LEU A 161 23.01 22.98 -2.88
N GLN A 162 22.44 23.79 -1.98
CA GLN A 162 22.49 25.25 -2.05
C GLN A 162 23.93 25.77 -1.99
N ALA A 163 24.73 25.28 -1.02
CA ALA A 163 26.13 25.68 -0.89
C ALA A 163 26.98 25.31 -2.12
N ALA A 164 26.74 24.15 -2.74
CA ALA A 164 27.43 23.74 -3.97
C ALA A 164 27.11 24.69 -5.14
N ARG A 165 25.83 25.03 -5.32
CA ARG A 165 25.37 25.99 -6.33
C ARG A 165 25.94 27.39 -6.08
N SER A 166 25.93 27.86 -4.83
CA SER A 166 26.53 29.14 -4.45
C SER A 166 28.05 29.18 -4.67
N ALA A 167 28.72 28.03 -4.67
CA ALA A 167 30.14 27.91 -4.99
C ALA A 167 30.42 27.87 -6.51
N GLY A 168 29.39 27.90 -7.36
CA GLY A 168 29.53 27.79 -8.82
C GLY A 168 29.86 26.37 -9.29
N MET A 169 29.55 25.35 -8.50
CA MET A 169 29.83 23.94 -8.80
C MET A 169 28.58 23.20 -9.31
N ASP A 170 28.80 22.15 -10.10
CA ASP A 170 27.74 21.18 -10.39
C ASP A 170 27.40 20.37 -9.13
N ALA A 171 26.14 19.94 -9.00
CA ALA A 171 25.70 19.18 -7.84
C ALA A 171 24.80 18.00 -8.24
N VAL A 172 25.01 16.86 -7.60
CA VAL A 172 24.21 15.64 -7.70
C VAL A 172 23.54 15.42 -6.35
N ASP A 173 22.21 15.42 -6.38
CA ASP A 173 21.41 15.03 -5.24
C ASP A 173 21.40 13.50 -5.12
N VAL A 174 22.08 12.99 -4.09
CA VAL A 174 22.25 11.54 -3.94
C VAL A 174 20.98 10.84 -3.50
N ARG A 175 19.98 11.57 -2.99
CA ARG A 175 18.65 11.03 -2.64
C ARG A 175 17.87 10.56 -3.86
N LEU A 176 18.24 11.04 -5.04
CA LEU A 176 17.60 10.72 -6.33
C LEU A 176 18.36 9.64 -7.12
N LEU A 177 19.44 9.06 -6.56
CA LEU A 177 20.26 8.07 -7.26
C LEU A 177 19.64 6.67 -7.17
N SER A 178 19.41 6.05 -8.32
CA SER A 178 19.09 4.62 -8.43
C SER A 178 20.36 3.77 -8.62
N GLU A 179 20.25 2.45 -8.43
CA GLU A 179 21.36 1.52 -8.66
C GLU A 179 21.94 1.62 -10.08
N ALA A 180 21.10 1.85 -11.09
CA ALA A 180 21.52 2.02 -12.48
C ALA A 180 22.42 3.25 -12.70
N VAL A 181 22.14 4.35 -12.00
CA VAL A 181 22.98 5.56 -12.06
C VAL A 181 24.31 5.34 -11.35
N LEU A 182 24.31 4.58 -10.26
CA LEU A 182 25.52 4.18 -9.56
C LEU A 182 26.45 3.37 -10.49
N VAL A 183 25.89 2.41 -11.24
CA VAL A 183 26.62 1.62 -12.26
C VAL A 183 27.18 2.51 -13.36
N ALA A 184 26.41 3.49 -13.85
CA ALA A 184 26.89 4.43 -14.87
C ALA A 184 28.06 5.30 -14.37
N LEU A 185 28.00 5.77 -13.12
CA LEU A 185 29.09 6.54 -12.48
C LEU A 185 30.37 5.70 -12.28
N LEU A 186 30.23 4.39 -12.05
CA LEU A 186 31.35 3.45 -11.98
C LEU A 186 32.03 3.26 -13.35
N VAL A 187 31.26 3.27 -14.43
CA VAL A 187 31.76 3.07 -15.81
C VAL A 187 32.38 4.35 -16.40
N ALA A 188 31.91 5.54 -16.02
CA ALA A 188 32.30 6.84 -16.58
C ALA A 188 33.73 7.34 -16.21
N GLY A 189 34.62 6.44 -15.82
CA GLY A 189 35.93 6.71 -15.19
C GLY A 189 36.98 7.49 -15.99
N SER A 190 36.67 8.08 -17.16
CA SER A 190 37.69 8.76 -17.99
C SER A 190 37.21 9.93 -18.89
N GLY A 191 35.97 10.44 -18.75
CA GLY A 191 35.45 11.55 -19.59
C GLY A 191 35.52 12.97 -18.99
N PRO A 192 35.37 14.06 -19.77
CA PRO A 192 35.19 15.43 -19.24
C PRO A 192 34.00 15.53 -18.26
N VAL A 193 34.04 16.43 -17.27
CA VAL A 193 32.96 16.59 -16.25
C VAL A 193 31.60 16.85 -16.89
N SER A 194 31.56 17.63 -17.98
CA SER A 194 30.36 17.85 -18.80
C SER A 194 29.79 16.56 -19.40
N VAL A 195 30.64 15.59 -19.74
CA VAL A 195 30.22 14.27 -20.25
C VAL A 195 29.71 13.38 -19.12
N LEU A 196 30.18 13.56 -17.89
CA LEU A 196 29.66 12.87 -16.70
C LEU A 196 28.30 13.41 -16.27
N VAL A 197 28.07 14.72 -16.37
CA VAL A 197 26.73 15.32 -16.21
C VAL A 197 25.81 14.80 -17.30
N ILE A 198 26.27 14.73 -18.55
CA ILE A 198 25.52 14.14 -19.67
C ILE A 198 25.25 12.65 -19.42
N ILE A 199 26.21 11.85 -18.95
CA ILE A 199 26.01 10.42 -18.65
C ILE A 199 25.10 10.24 -17.43
N ALA A 200 25.20 11.06 -16.40
CA ALA A 200 24.29 11.04 -15.26
C ALA A 200 22.89 11.48 -15.68
N THR A 201 22.76 12.45 -16.59
CA THR A 201 21.49 12.90 -17.16
C THR A 201 20.90 11.85 -18.10
N ILE A 202 21.72 11.19 -18.92
CA ILE A 202 21.34 10.09 -19.81
C ILE A 202 21.01 8.85 -19.00
N ALA A 203 21.75 8.52 -17.95
CA ALA A 203 21.46 7.40 -17.06
C ALA A 203 20.23 7.68 -16.20
N TYR A 204 20.01 8.92 -15.75
CA TYR A 204 18.75 9.37 -15.17
C TYR A 204 17.60 9.26 -16.20
N THR A 205 17.85 9.59 -17.47
CA THR A 205 16.87 9.45 -18.55
C THR A 205 16.62 7.98 -18.91
N ILE A 206 17.62 7.09 -18.90
CA ILE A 206 17.51 5.65 -19.14
C ILE A 206 16.85 4.95 -17.94
N ALA A 207 17.16 5.36 -16.71
CA ALA A 207 16.51 4.89 -15.50
C ALA A 207 15.04 5.34 -15.43
N LEU A 208 14.71 6.52 -15.97
CA LEU A 208 13.33 6.97 -16.17
C LEU A 208 12.65 6.31 -17.39
N ALA A 209 13.41 5.81 -18.36
CA ALA A 209 12.88 5.29 -19.62
C ALA A 209 12.75 3.76 -19.68
N GLY A 210 13.34 2.99 -18.76
CA GLY A 210 13.07 1.55 -18.63
C GLY A 210 13.24 0.72 -19.91
N GLU A 211 14.13 1.09 -20.84
CA GLU A 211 14.29 0.38 -22.11
C GLU A 211 15.75 -0.09 -22.32
N SER A 212 15.96 -1.39 -22.16
CA SER A 212 17.01 -2.11 -22.89
C SER A 212 16.56 -2.29 -24.35
N ASP A 213 17.50 -2.09 -25.27
CA ASP A 213 17.43 -2.41 -26.71
C ASP A 213 16.53 -1.53 -27.59
N ARG A 214 16.90 -0.25 -27.78
CA ARG A 214 16.68 0.49 -29.05
C ARG A 214 17.30 1.89 -29.21
N LEU A 215 18.19 2.33 -28.32
CA LEU A 215 18.80 3.67 -28.39
C LEU A 215 20.26 3.69 -28.89
N VAL A 216 20.66 2.75 -29.74
CA VAL A 216 22.00 2.77 -30.38
C VAL A 216 21.96 3.30 -31.82
N ASP A 217 20.80 3.27 -32.51
CA ASP A 217 20.77 3.54 -33.96
C ASP A 217 20.27 4.93 -34.38
N SER A 218 19.83 5.79 -33.46
CA SER A 218 19.20 7.08 -33.81
C SER A 218 19.98 8.33 -33.40
N PHE A 219 21.16 8.20 -32.80
CA PHE A 219 21.97 9.35 -32.34
C PHE A 219 23.36 9.49 -32.97
N TRP A 220 23.71 8.65 -33.95
CA TRP A 220 24.95 8.80 -34.72
C TRP A 220 24.64 8.95 -36.22
N PRO A 221 25.10 10.04 -36.87
CA PRO A 221 25.14 10.10 -38.32
C PRO A 221 25.96 8.92 -38.88
N SER A 222 25.50 8.35 -39.99
CA SER A 222 25.93 7.09 -40.61
C SER A 222 27.40 6.99 -41.07
N ASP A 223 28.25 7.96 -40.73
CA ASP A 223 29.64 8.04 -41.20
C ASP A 223 30.68 7.67 -40.13
N VAL A 224 30.27 7.09 -38.99
CA VAL A 224 31.19 6.69 -37.89
C VAL A 224 31.20 5.20 -37.57
N ILE A 225 30.35 4.39 -38.23
CA ILE A 225 30.35 2.93 -38.04
C ILE A 225 30.89 2.27 -39.31
N THR A 226 32.21 2.38 -39.52
CA THR A 226 33.01 1.45 -40.34
C THR A 226 34.50 1.72 -40.14
N GLU A 227 35.00 1.63 -38.90
CA GLU A 227 36.45 1.54 -38.66
C GLU A 227 36.80 0.92 -37.28
N LEU A 228 36.10 -0.16 -36.91
CA LEU A 228 36.45 -1.00 -35.76
C LEU A 228 36.45 -2.49 -36.13
N ASP A 229 36.90 -2.81 -37.34
CA ASP A 229 37.25 -4.19 -37.70
C ASP A 229 38.42 -4.20 -38.70
N ALA A 230 39.64 -3.99 -38.16
CA ALA A 230 40.90 -4.53 -38.69
C ALA A 230 42.11 -3.87 -37.99
N ALA A 231 42.68 -4.56 -37.00
CA ALA A 231 44.06 -4.34 -36.61
C ALA A 231 44.97 -5.19 -37.53
N ASP A 232 45.52 -4.61 -38.60
CA ASP A 232 46.92 -4.85 -39.00
C ASP A 232 47.43 -3.85 -40.06
N ARG A 233 48.67 -3.36 -39.84
CA ARG A 233 49.64 -2.75 -40.79
C ARG A 233 49.45 -1.35 -41.42
N ARG A 234 50.30 -0.45 -40.91
CA ARG A 234 51.27 0.45 -41.59
C ARG A 234 50.79 1.60 -42.51
N SER A 235 51.20 2.79 -42.08
CA SER A 235 51.70 3.97 -42.84
C SER A 235 50.76 4.69 -43.80
N VAL A 236 50.47 5.98 -43.52
CA VAL A 236 50.92 7.18 -44.27
C VAL A 236 50.14 8.42 -43.76
N VAL A 237 50.87 9.47 -43.38
CA VAL A 237 50.41 10.88 -43.15
C VAL A 237 50.48 11.57 -44.54
N PRO A 238 49.61 12.52 -45.00
CA PRO A 238 49.34 13.79 -44.29
C PRO A 238 48.02 14.58 -44.55
N ALA A 239 47.86 15.61 -43.69
CA ALA A 239 47.29 16.96 -43.93
C ALA A 239 45.76 17.21 -43.91
N GLY A 240 45.29 17.73 -42.76
CA GLY A 240 44.77 19.10 -42.63
C GLY A 240 43.29 19.40 -42.95
N ARG A 241 42.50 19.74 -41.92
CA ARG A 241 41.76 21.02 -41.79
C ARG A 241 41.02 21.09 -40.47
N VAL A 242 41.28 22.16 -39.72
CA VAL A 242 40.48 22.61 -38.58
C VAL A 242 39.28 23.37 -39.12
N VAL A 243 38.07 22.97 -38.72
CA VAL A 243 36.86 23.82 -38.76
C VAL A 243 36.05 23.57 -37.49
N THR A 244 36.04 24.56 -36.61
CA THR A 244 35.10 24.68 -35.49
C THR A 244 33.85 25.42 -35.97
N PRO A 245 32.62 24.97 -35.67
CA PRO A 245 31.45 25.84 -35.66
C PRO A 245 31.17 26.30 -34.22
N GLU A 246 31.19 27.63 -34.06
CA GLU A 246 30.68 28.35 -32.90
C GLU A 246 29.16 28.11 -32.78
N LEU A 247 28.70 27.66 -31.60
CA LEU A 247 27.30 27.76 -31.19
C LEU A 247 27.17 29.01 -30.31
N GLY A 248 26.45 30.00 -30.84
CA GLY A 248 26.22 31.29 -30.22
C GLY A 248 25.43 31.21 -28.91
N ALA A 249 25.80 32.09 -27.99
CA ALA A 249 25.08 32.34 -26.75
C ALA A 249 23.75 33.05 -27.06
N GLY A 250 22.64 32.33 -26.93
CA GLY A 250 21.31 32.89 -27.06
C GLY A 250 20.33 31.90 -27.68
N ASP A 251 20.03 30.83 -26.95
CA ASP A 251 18.79 30.04 -27.01
C ASP A 251 18.89 28.91 -25.97
N ILE A 252 19.01 29.27 -24.69
CA ILE A 252 18.66 28.33 -23.61
C ILE A 252 17.13 28.37 -23.55
N LEU A 253 16.52 27.48 -24.33
CA LEU A 253 15.12 27.13 -24.19
C LEU A 253 14.92 26.73 -22.72
N PHE A 254 14.15 27.51 -21.97
CA PHE A 254 13.63 27.10 -20.67
C PHE A 254 12.92 25.75 -20.88
N MET A 255 13.56 24.64 -20.51
CA MET A 255 12.87 23.37 -20.36
C MET A 255 11.98 23.51 -19.11
N PRO A 256 10.64 23.46 -19.23
CA PRO A 256 9.79 23.43 -18.06
C PRO A 256 10.09 22.14 -17.29
N TRP A 257 10.10 22.25 -15.97
CA TRP A 257 10.12 21.12 -15.03
C TRP A 257 9.23 19.99 -15.55
N ARG A 258 9.81 18.84 -15.94
CA ARG A 258 9.01 17.65 -16.22
C ARG A 258 8.37 17.23 -14.90
N GLU A 259 7.06 17.37 -14.81
CA GLU A 259 6.25 16.82 -13.71
C GLU A 259 6.59 15.33 -13.57
N VAL A 260 7.09 14.93 -12.41
CA VAL A 260 7.10 13.51 -12.03
C VAL A 260 5.63 13.16 -11.79
N ASN A 261 5.02 12.39 -12.68
CA ASN A 261 3.61 12.01 -12.54
C ASN A 261 3.46 10.92 -11.45
N LEU A 262 2.39 11.04 -10.64
CA LEU A 262 2.09 10.05 -9.60
C LEU A 262 1.73 8.69 -10.20
N ILE A 263 0.98 8.71 -11.31
CA ILE A 263 0.62 7.52 -12.08
C ILE A 263 1.83 7.12 -12.95
N PRO A 264 2.34 5.87 -12.86
CA PRO A 264 3.49 5.42 -13.63
C PRO A 264 3.15 5.37 -15.13
N ASP A 265 4.15 5.56 -15.99
CA ASP A 265 3.96 5.34 -17.42
C ASP A 265 3.78 3.84 -17.70
N VAL A 266 2.61 3.47 -18.19
CA VAL A 266 2.24 2.09 -18.56
C VAL A 266 2.04 1.93 -20.07
N SER A 267 2.47 2.91 -20.87
CA SER A 267 2.19 2.98 -22.30
C SER A 267 2.65 1.73 -23.05
N GLN A 268 3.82 1.18 -22.70
CA GLN A 268 4.36 -0.04 -23.30
C GLN A 268 3.54 -1.28 -22.94
N ALA A 269 3.13 -1.40 -21.68
CA ALA A 269 2.33 -2.53 -21.20
C ALA A 269 0.91 -2.52 -21.79
N LEU A 270 0.30 -1.33 -21.91
CA LEU A 270 -1.00 -1.15 -22.58
C LEU A 270 -0.90 -1.44 -24.09
N ALA A 271 0.14 -0.97 -24.77
CA ALA A 271 0.37 -1.29 -26.18
C ALA A 271 0.60 -2.79 -26.41
N TRP A 272 1.15 -3.50 -25.42
CA TRP A 272 1.20 -4.97 -25.45
C TRP A 272 -0.20 -5.57 -25.30
N LEU A 273 -1.02 -5.09 -24.37
CA LEU A 273 -2.37 -5.60 -24.15
C LEU A 273 -3.26 -5.41 -25.39
N GLU A 274 -3.21 -4.24 -26.03
CA GLU A 274 -3.93 -3.91 -27.26
C GLU A 274 -3.59 -4.88 -28.42
N LYS A 275 -2.36 -5.39 -28.46
CA LYS A 275 -1.92 -6.38 -29.45
C LYS A 275 -2.29 -7.82 -29.08
N HIS A 276 -2.69 -8.06 -27.83
CA HIS A 276 -3.03 -9.38 -27.30
C HIS A 276 -4.38 -9.35 -26.55
N PRO A 277 -5.49 -8.91 -27.18
CA PRO A 277 -6.77 -8.74 -26.48
C PRO A 277 -7.28 -10.05 -25.86
N GLU A 278 -7.08 -11.19 -26.53
CA GLU A 278 -7.47 -12.50 -26.02
C GLU A 278 -6.77 -12.89 -24.71
N ALA A 279 -5.68 -12.21 -24.32
CA ALA A 279 -4.96 -12.46 -23.08
C ALA A 279 -5.82 -12.23 -21.83
N VAL A 280 -6.84 -11.36 -21.89
CA VAL A 280 -7.74 -11.07 -20.77
C VAL A 280 -9.11 -11.72 -20.91
N LYS A 281 -9.31 -12.59 -21.90
CA LYS A 281 -10.56 -13.31 -22.09
C LYS A 281 -10.68 -14.48 -21.12
N GLY A 282 -11.79 -14.52 -20.40
CA GLY A 282 -12.04 -15.55 -19.38
C GLY A 282 -11.50 -15.17 -17.99
N ILE A 283 -11.49 -13.88 -17.67
CA ILE A 283 -11.39 -13.42 -16.28
C ILE A 283 -12.45 -14.11 -15.44
N CYS A 284 -12.04 -14.62 -14.27
CA CYS A 284 -12.95 -15.23 -13.31
C CYS A 284 -13.07 -14.37 -12.06
N ARG A 285 -14.29 -14.31 -11.53
CA ARG A 285 -14.72 -13.44 -10.44
C ARG A 285 -15.47 -14.22 -9.37
N GLY A 286 -15.52 -13.68 -8.17
CA GLY A 286 -16.45 -14.11 -7.13
C GLY A 286 -16.74 -12.96 -6.19
N LEU A 287 -17.93 -12.95 -5.58
CA LEU A 287 -18.34 -11.93 -4.63
C LEU A 287 -18.66 -12.56 -3.28
N GLU A 288 -18.19 -11.91 -2.23
CA GLU A 288 -18.63 -12.14 -0.85
C GLU A 288 -19.29 -10.85 -0.38
N ARG A 289 -20.52 -10.92 0.15
CA ARG A 289 -21.24 -9.74 0.64
C ARG A 289 -21.84 -10.00 2.02
N GLU A 290 -21.46 -9.16 2.97
CA GLU A 290 -21.89 -9.25 4.35
C GLU A 290 -23.09 -8.32 4.65
N THR A 291 -23.98 -8.73 5.56
CA THR A 291 -25.09 -7.90 6.03
C THR A 291 -25.65 -8.36 7.37
N LEU A 292 -25.93 -7.42 8.26
CA LEU A 292 -26.58 -7.71 9.52
C LEU A 292 -28.08 -7.95 9.30
N ARG A 293 -28.62 -8.97 9.97
CA ARG A 293 -30.05 -9.11 10.20
C ARG A 293 -30.48 -8.13 11.28
N VAL A 294 -31.48 -7.32 10.98
CA VAL A 294 -32.05 -6.33 11.89
C VAL A 294 -33.57 -6.48 11.99
N THR A 295 -34.15 -6.00 13.08
CA THR A 295 -35.60 -5.87 13.26
C THR A 295 -36.15 -4.71 12.40
N PRO A 296 -37.49 -4.61 12.22
CA PRO A 296 -38.11 -3.43 11.61
C PRO A 296 -37.72 -2.09 12.27
N GLU A 297 -37.40 -2.12 13.56
CA GLU A 297 -36.98 -0.97 14.36
C GLU A 297 -35.48 -0.66 14.24
N GLY A 298 -34.70 -1.58 13.64
CA GLY A 298 -33.27 -1.38 13.34
C GLY A 298 -32.32 -1.98 14.37
N ASP A 299 -32.87 -2.60 15.42
CA ASP A 299 -32.09 -3.34 16.40
C ASP A 299 -31.49 -4.60 15.77
N LEU A 300 -30.32 -5.01 16.26
CA LEU A 300 -29.70 -6.27 15.84
C LEU A 300 -30.63 -7.45 16.15
N ALA A 301 -30.88 -8.31 15.16
CA ALA A 301 -31.67 -9.52 15.37
C ALA A 301 -30.97 -10.45 16.40
N THR A 302 -31.76 -11.03 17.31
CA THR A 302 -31.29 -11.96 18.36
C THR A 302 -31.76 -13.40 18.13
N THR A 303 -32.44 -13.65 17.01
CA THR A 303 -32.74 -15.01 16.54
C THR A 303 -31.47 -15.66 16.01
N GLY A 304 -31.42 -16.99 16.04
CA GLY A 304 -30.34 -17.75 15.39
C GLY A 304 -30.36 -17.59 13.87
N HIS A 305 -29.33 -18.12 13.20
CA HIS A 305 -29.33 -18.28 11.76
C HIS A 305 -30.59 -19.05 11.32
N PRO A 306 -31.41 -18.53 10.39
CA PRO A 306 -32.66 -19.17 10.02
C PRO A 306 -32.43 -20.62 9.57
N GLU A 307 -33.05 -21.58 10.25
CA GLU A 307 -32.87 -23.01 9.94
C GLU A 307 -33.24 -23.34 8.50
N SER A 308 -34.20 -22.60 7.92
CA SER A 308 -34.64 -22.74 6.53
C SER A 308 -33.58 -22.36 5.49
N LEU A 309 -32.50 -21.69 5.88
CA LEU A 309 -31.34 -21.42 5.02
C LEU A 309 -30.29 -22.54 5.06
N GLY A 310 -30.42 -23.48 5.99
CA GLY A 310 -29.52 -24.62 6.13
C GLY A 310 -28.47 -24.42 7.22
N SER A 311 -27.37 -25.16 7.10
CA SER A 311 -26.23 -25.08 8.02
C SER A 311 -25.25 -24.01 7.56
N ALA A 312 -25.16 -22.89 8.28
CA ALA A 312 -24.14 -21.87 8.02
C ALA A 312 -22.70 -22.43 8.04
N PHE A 313 -22.45 -23.53 8.75
CA PHE A 313 -21.12 -24.15 8.80
C PHE A 313 -20.68 -24.74 7.46
N THR A 314 -21.60 -25.27 6.65
CA THR A 314 -21.26 -26.05 5.47
C THR A 314 -22.03 -25.69 4.20
N HIS A 315 -22.99 -24.78 4.27
CA HIS A 315 -23.76 -24.32 3.12
C HIS A 315 -22.85 -23.54 2.15
N LYS A 316 -22.99 -23.79 0.85
CA LYS A 316 -22.02 -23.29 -0.15
C LYS A 316 -22.10 -21.79 -0.42
N TRP A 317 -23.28 -21.20 -0.26
CA TRP A 317 -23.58 -19.85 -0.78
C TRP A 317 -24.05 -18.84 0.28
N ILE A 318 -24.41 -19.33 1.46
CA ILE A 318 -25.05 -18.57 2.54
C ILE A 318 -24.41 -19.07 3.82
N THR A 319 -23.74 -18.18 4.54
CA THR A 319 -23.08 -18.47 5.81
C THR A 319 -23.24 -17.27 6.73
N THR A 320 -22.60 -17.33 7.89
CA THR A 320 -22.39 -16.20 8.78
C THR A 320 -20.90 -15.86 8.86
N ASP A 321 -20.59 -14.57 9.00
CA ASP A 321 -19.23 -14.14 9.37
C ASP A 321 -19.10 -14.09 10.90
N PHE A 322 -18.74 -12.96 11.53
CA PHE A 322 -18.40 -12.90 12.94
C PHE A 322 -19.57 -13.22 13.90
N ALA A 323 -20.72 -12.59 13.67
CA ALA A 323 -21.90 -12.70 14.52
C ALA A 323 -22.95 -13.63 13.90
N GLU A 324 -23.81 -14.21 14.74
CA GLU A 324 -24.93 -15.07 14.30
C GLU A 324 -25.94 -14.30 13.44
N ALA A 325 -26.05 -12.99 13.67
CA ALA A 325 -26.85 -12.07 12.88
C ALA A 325 -26.13 -11.52 11.63
N LEU A 326 -24.84 -11.74 11.47
CA LEU A 326 -24.06 -11.22 10.33
C LEU A 326 -24.04 -12.26 9.21
N LEU A 327 -25.00 -12.18 8.30
CA LEU A 327 -25.06 -13.00 7.09
C LEU A 327 -23.90 -12.66 6.16
N GLU A 328 -23.43 -13.66 5.44
CA GLU A 328 -22.45 -13.54 4.37
C GLU A 328 -22.91 -14.39 3.17
N PHE A 329 -23.01 -13.75 2.01
CA PHE A 329 -23.41 -14.38 0.75
C PHE A 329 -22.21 -14.54 -0.17
N ILE A 330 -22.01 -15.74 -0.70
CA ILE A 330 -20.82 -16.11 -1.47
C ILE A 330 -21.25 -16.66 -2.82
N THR A 331 -20.83 -16.02 -3.91
CA THR A 331 -21.04 -16.56 -5.26
C THR A 331 -19.99 -17.64 -5.56
N PRO A 332 -20.34 -18.69 -6.32
CA PRO A 332 -19.35 -19.49 -7.01
C PRO A 332 -18.44 -18.63 -7.89
N VAL A 333 -17.27 -19.16 -8.24
CA VAL A 333 -16.39 -18.52 -9.23
C VAL A 333 -17.08 -18.52 -10.60
N ASP A 334 -17.08 -17.37 -11.27
CA ASP A 334 -17.80 -17.15 -12.51
C ASP A 334 -17.02 -16.28 -13.51
N GLY A 335 -17.19 -16.53 -14.80
CA GLY A 335 -16.63 -15.71 -15.88
C GLY A 335 -17.56 -14.58 -16.35
N ASP A 336 -18.86 -14.65 -16.02
CA ASP A 336 -19.90 -13.76 -16.49
C ASP A 336 -20.42 -12.86 -15.36
N ILE A 337 -20.35 -11.54 -15.57
CA ILE A 337 -20.71 -10.54 -14.55
C ILE A 337 -22.20 -10.58 -14.24
N ASP A 338 -23.04 -10.67 -15.27
CA ASP A 338 -24.50 -10.63 -15.12
C ASP A 338 -25.01 -11.89 -14.43
N HIS A 339 -24.49 -13.05 -14.81
CA HIS A 339 -24.78 -14.32 -14.15
C HIS A 339 -24.36 -14.29 -12.67
N MET A 340 -23.14 -13.82 -12.36
CA MET A 340 -22.66 -13.72 -10.97
C MET A 340 -23.53 -12.78 -10.13
N LEU A 341 -23.85 -11.58 -10.63
CA LEU A 341 -24.67 -10.60 -9.91
C LEU A 341 -26.11 -11.09 -9.75
N THR A 342 -26.66 -11.77 -10.75
CA THR A 342 -28.00 -12.36 -10.69
C THR A 342 -28.04 -13.53 -9.71
N PHE A 343 -26.99 -14.35 -9.65
CA PHE A 343 -26.84 -15.42 -8.67
C PHE A 343 -26.80 -14.86 -7.25
N LEU A 344 -25.99 -13.81 -7.02
CA LEU A 344 -25.96 -13.09 -5.74
C LEU A 344 -27.35 -12.55 -5.38
N ARG A 345 -28.08 -12.00 -6.35
CA ARG A 345 -29.43 -11.49 -6.16
C ARG A 345 -30.44 -12.58 -5.82
N ASP A 346 -30.33 -13.76 -6.42
CA ASP A 346 -31.17 -14.91 -6.08
C ASP A 346 -30.98 -15.39 -4.65
N ILE A 347 -29.72 -15.41 -4.17
CA ILE A 347 -29.44 -15.67 -2.76
C ILE A 347 -30.15 -14.62 -1.87
N HIS A 348 -30.07 -13.34 -2.22
CA HIS A 348 -30.75 -12.27 -1.48
C HIS A 348 -32.28 -12.41 -1.51
N ARG A 349 -32.86 -12.72 -2.68
CA ARG A 349 -34.31 -12.94 -2.85
C ARG A 349 -34.79 -14.11 -2.02
N HIS A 350 -34.06 -15.23 -2.03
CA HIS A 350 -34.39 -16.38 -1.19
C HIS A 350 -34.30 -15.99 0.29
N THR A 351 -33.16 -15.45 0.71
CA THR A 351 -32.92 -15.12 2.12
C THR A 351 -33.94 -14.11 2.65
N ALA A 352 -34.27 -13.06 1.89
CA ALA A 352 -35.25 -12.06 2.30
C ALA A 352 -36.64 -12.65 2.59
N ARG A 353 -37.03 -13.75 1.94
CA ARG A 353 -38.30 -14.46 2.19
C ARG A 353 -38.24 -15.33 3.44
N GLU A 354 -37.07 -15.87 3.77
CA GLU A 354 -36.85 -16.76 4.90
C GLU A 354 -36.61 -16.00 6.23
N LEU A 355 -36.37 -14.69 6.17
CA LEU A 355 -36.08 -13.85 7.33
C LEU A 355 -37.30 -13.49 8.20
N GLY A 356 -38.50 -13.98 7.90
CA GLY A 356 -39.71 -13.62 8.66
C GLY A 356 -39.94 -12.11 8.59
N GLU A 357 -39.96 -11.42 9.73
CA GLU A 357 -40.04 -9.95 9.81
C GLU A 357 -38.67 -9.25 9.90
N GLU A 358 -37.55 -9.96 9.83
CA GLU A 358 -36.22 -9.33 9.82
C GLU A 358 -35.88 -8.77 8.43
N ARG A 359 -34.88 -7.89 8.37
CA ARG A 359 -34.36 -7.34 7.11
C ARG A 359 -32.84 -7.23 7.15
N MET A 360 -32.26 -7.05 5.97
CA MET A 360 -30.82 -6.93 5.78
C MET A 360 -30.40 -5.46 5.92
N TRP A 361 -29.39 -5.19 6.75
CA TRP A 361 -28.82 -3.85 6.89
C TRP A 361 -28.07 -3.44 5.61
N PRO A 362 -28.38 -2.28 5.00
CA PRO A 362 -27.87 -1.91 3.68
C PRO A 362 -26.59 -1.06 3.72
N LEU A 363 -26.00 -0.82 4.89
CA LEU A 363 -24.82 0.03 5.06
C LEU A 363 -23.65 -0.76 5.67
N SER A 364 -22.40 -0.34 5.42
CA SER A 364 -21.22 -0.94 6.06
C SER A 364 -21.18 -0.72 7.58
N MET A 365 -21.49 0.50 8.01
CA MET A 365 -21.48 0.86 9.43
C MET A 365 -22.86 0.56 10.02
N PRO A 366 -22.95 -0.26 11.09
CA PRO A 366 -24.22 -0.44 11.78
C PRO A 366 -24.58 0.78 12.61
N CYS A 367 -25.85 0.84 13.00
CA CYS A 367 -26.35 1.77 14.00
C CYS A 367 -27.16 1.00 15.05
N TYR A 368 -27.49 1.66 16.16
CA TYR A 368 -28.32 1.09 17.24
C TYR A 368 -27.76 -0.17 17.91
N ILE A 369 -26.43 -0.32 17.93
CA ILE A 369 -25.77 -1.33 18.77
C ILE A 369 -25.23 -0.63 20.01
N ASP A 370 -25.83 -0.90 21.16
CA ASP A 370 -25.44 -0.30 22.44
C ASP A 370 -24.14 -0.93 22.98
N ASP A 371 -23.38 -0.15 23.75
CA ASP A 371 -22.20 -0.64 24.45
C ASP A 371 -22.63 -1.66 25.52
N GLY A 372 -22.26 -2.93 25.31
CA GLY A 372 -22.69 -4.05 26.15
C GLY A 372 -23.89 -4.86 25.63
N GLN A 373 -24.47 -4.51 24.47
CA GLN A 373 -25.40 -5.41 23.80
C GLN A 373 -24.69 -6.74 23.53
N ASN A 374 -25.28 -7.85 23.99
CA ASN A 374 -24.69 -9.16 23.81
C ASN A 374 -24.84 -9.60 22.35
N ILE A 375 -23.85 -9.28 21.53
CA ILE A 375 -23.75 -9.78 20.15
C ILE A 375 -23.43 -11.26 20.21
N GLU A 376 -24.38 -12.09 19.82
CA GLU A 376 -24.17 -13.53 19.71
C GLU A 376 -23.18 -13.84 18.59
N LEU A 377 -22.13 -14.59 18.92
CA LEU A 377 -21.14 -15.05 17.95
C LEU A 377 -21.76 -16.10 17.03
N ALA A 378 -21.26 -16.21 15.81
CA ALA A 378 -21.73 -17.24 14.89
C ALA A 378 -21.59 -18.66 15.47
N GLN A 379 -22.67 -19.43 15.39
CA GLN A 379 -22.79 -20.80 15.91
C GLN A 379 -22.66 -21.81 14.76
N TYR A 380 -21.69 -22.72 14.86
CA TYR A 380 -21.40 -23.72 13.81
C TYR A 380 -21.57 -25.17 14.28
N GLY A 381 -22.44 -25.37 15.28
CA GLY A 381 -22.75 -26.68 15.83
C GLY A 381 -21.69 -27.23 16.78
N SER A 382 -21.70 -28.54 16.97
CA SER A 382 -20.98 -29.23 18.04
C SER A 382 -19.65 -29.87 17.60
N SER A 383 -19.40 -29.94 16.29
CA SER A 383 -18.16 -30.50 15.76
C SER A 383 -16.92 -29.73 16.25
N ASN A 384 -15.78 -30.40 16.30
CA ASN A 384 -14.52 -29.77 16.67
C ASN A 384 -14.17 -28.60 15.73
N ALA A 385 -14.39 -28.78 14.43
CA ALA A 385 -14.17 -27.74 13.43
C ALA A 385 -15.16 -26.56 13.56
N GLY A 386 -16.44 -26.83 13.84
CA GLY A 386 -17.44 -25.79 14.10
C GLY A 386 -17.12 -24.99 15.37
N ARG A 387 -16.84 -25.69 16.47
CA ARG A 387 -16.44 -25.08 17.75
C ARG A 387 -15.16 -24.25 17.63
N PHE A 388 -14.21 -24.68 16.79
CA PHE A 388 -13.00 -23.91 16.51
C PHE A 388 -13.32 -22.58 15.83
N LYS A 389 -14.24 -22.56 14.84
CA LYS A 389 -14.68 -21.31 14.18
C LYS A 389 -15.38 -20.35 15.15
N THR A 390 -16.20 -20.86 16.07
CA THR A 390 -16.85 -20.03 17.10
C THR A 390 -15.84 -19.55 18.14
N LEU A 391 -14.88 -20.39 18.56
CA LEU A 391 -13.82 -19.99 19.49
C LEU A 391 -12.87 -18.95 18.90
N TYR A 392 -12.57 -19.03 17.60
CA TYR A 392 -11.83 -17.98 16.89
C TYR A 392 -12.51 -16.61 17.03
N ARG A 393 -13.83 -16.56 16.85
CA ARG A 393 -14.65 -15.35 17.00
C ARG A 393 -14.71 -14.85 18.44
N GLU A 394 -14.74 -15.76 19.42
CA GLU A 394 -14.61 -15.38 20.84
C GLU A 394 -13.26 -14.70 21.10
N GLY A 395 -12.19 -15.19 20.49
CA GLY A 395 -10.89 -14.51 20.51
C GLY A 395 -10.93 -13.12 19.89
N LEU A 396 -11.53 -12.96 18.71
CA LEU A 396 -11.68 -11.65 18.05
C LEU A 396 -12.48 -10.67 18.90
N LYS A 397 -13.59 -11.13 19.51
CA LYS A 397 -14.39 -10.34 20.45
C LYS A 397 -13.55 -9.85 21.63
N ASN A 398 -12.76 -10.74 22.24
CA ASN A 398 -11.97 -10.41 23.42
C ASN A 398 -10.76 -9.51 23.09
N ARG A 399 -10.21 -9.61 21.87
CA ARG A 399 -9.07 -8.80 21.40
C ARG A 399 -9.47 -7.42 20.89
N TYR A 400 -10.60 -7.33 20.16
CA TYR A 400 -10.96 -6.15 19.38
C TYR A 400 -12.33 -5.54 19.74
N GLY A 401 -13.12 -6.25 20.53
CA GLY A 401 -14.52 -5.90 20.79
C GLY A 401 -15.45 -6.41 19.68
N ALA A 402 -16.66 -6.83 20.07
CA ALA A 402 -17.65 -7.36 19.13
C ALA A 402 -18.20 -6.28 18.17
N LEU A 403 -18.31 -5.03 18.62
CA LEU A 403 -18.88 -3.93 17.83
C LEU A 403 -18.10 -3.65 16.53
N MET A 404 -16.76 -3.69 16.58
CA MET A 404 -15.94 -3.50 15.38
C MET A 404 -16.19 -4.61 14.36
N GLN A 405 -16.49 -5.83 14.83
CA GLN A 405 -16.67 -7.00 14.00
C GLN A 405 -18.06 -7.11 13.36
N THR A 406 -18.98 -6.19 13.67
CA THR A 406 -20.28 -6.10 12.99
C THR A 406 -20.26 -5.13 11.80
N ILE A 407 -19.13 -4.47 11.55
CA ILE A 407 -18.91 -3.69 10.33
C ILE A 407 -18.85 -4.67 9.14
N SER A 408 -19.70 -4.44 8.14
CA SER A 408 -19.79 -5.28 6.95
C SER A 408 -19.11 -4.68 5.73
N GLY A 409 -18.71 -5.52 4.78
CA GLY A 409 -18.19 -5.10 3.49
C GLY A 409 -18.54 -6.03 2.34
N VAL A 410 -17.93 -5.73 1.19
CA VAL A 410 -17.94 -6.59 0.00
C VAL A 410 -16.50 -7.02 -0.27
N HIS A 411 -16.30 -8.30 -0.53
CA HIS A 411 -15.05 -8.81 -1.08
C HIS A 411 -15.22 -9.12 -2.56
N TYR A 412 -14.27 -8.64 -3.36
CA TYR A 412 -14.19 -8.93 -4.79
C TYR A 412 -13.02 -9.86 -5.05
N ASN A 413 -13.34 -11.08 -5.46
CA ASN A 413 -12.37 -12.11 -5.80
C ASN A 413 -12.12 -12.08 -7.31
N PHE A 414 -10.85 -12.04 -7.73
CA PHE A 414 -10.46 -11.84 -9.12
C PHE A 414 -9.27 -12.72 -9.53
N SER A 415 -9.36 -13.34 -10.72
CA SER A 415 -8.25 -14.05 -11.34
C SER A 415 -8.16 -13.79 -12.84
N LEU A 416 -6.92 -13.70 -13.33
CA LEU A 416 -6.62 -13.59 -14.74
C LEU A 416 -6.59 -14.99 -15.36
N PRO A 417 -7.06 -15.14 -16.61
CA PRO A 417 -7.01 -16.42 -17.31
C PRO A 417 -5.57 -16.88 -17.53
N MET A 418 -5.36 -18.19 -17.69
CA MET A 418 -4.03 -18.74 -18.02
C MET A 418 -3.45 -18.14 -19.32
N ALA A 419 -4.32 -17.76 -20.27
CA ALA A 419 -3.95 -17.07 -21.50
C ALA A 419 -3.16 -15.78 -21.26
N PHE A 420 -3.47 -15.04 -20.18
CA PHE A 420 -2.72 -13.84 -19.79
C PHE A 420 -1.27 -14.18 -19.50
N TRP A 421 -1.06 -15.16 -18.63
CA TRP A 421 0.27 -15.58 -18.18
C TRP A 421 1.06 -16.24 -19.30
N GLN A 422 0.40 -17.04 -20.14
CA GLN A 422 1.01 -17.64 -21.35
C GLN A 422 1.52 -16.56 -22.30
N ALA A 423 0.71 -15.53 -22.58
CA ALA A 423 1.09 -14.45 -23.49
C ALA A 423 2.16 -13.51 -22.90
N LYS A 424 2.10 -13.24 -21.59
CA LYS A 424 2.98 -12.25 -20.93
C LYS A 424 4.30 -12.85 -20.47
N CYS A 425 4.26 -14.08 -19.94
CA CYS A 425 5.39 -14.71 -19.25
C CYS A 425 5.88 -15.99 -19.92
N GLY A 426 5.20 -16.49 -20.97
CA GLY A 426 5.58 -17.72 -21.67
C GLY A 426 5.41 -18.99 -20.82
N VAL A 427 4.58 -18.95 -19.78
CA VAL A 427 4.30 -20.14 -18.94
C VAL A 427 3.50 -21.17 -19.74
N GLN A 428 3.64 -22.46 -19.43
CA GLN A 428 2.87 -23.52 -20.10
C GLN A 428 1.55 -23.80 -19.38
N ASP A 429 1.61 -23.96 -18.07
CA ASP A 429 0.49 -24.26 -17.18
C ASP A 429 0.68 -23.62 -15.80
N ALA A 430 -0.35 -23.73 -14.94
CA ALA A 430 -0.34 -23.14 -13.61
C ALA A 430 0.76 -23.70 -12.69
N GLU A 431 1.09 -24.99 -12.83
CA GLU A 431 2.01 -25.67 -11.93
C GLU A 431 3.46 -25.28 -12.25
N SER A 432 3.84 -25.37 -13.53
CA SER A 432 5.15 -24.95 -14.03
C SER A 432 5.36 -23.42 -13.98
N GLY A 433 4.28 -22.65 -14.11
CA GLY A 433 4.27 -21.19 -14.11
C GLY A 433 4.06 -20.53 -12.75
N LYS A 434 3.93 -21.30 -11.66
CA LYS A 434 3.45 -20.79 -10.36
C LYS A 434 4.25 -19.59 -9.82
N GLU A 435 5.56 -19.57 -10.04
CA GLU A 435 6.43 -18.48 -9.58
C GLU A 435 6.16 -17.19 -10.35
N ALA A 436 6.07 -17.26 -11.68
CA ALA A 436 5.77 -16.12 -12.53
C ALA A 436 4.35 -15.57 -12.27
N ILE A 437 3.37 -16.45 -12.10
CA ILE A 437 1.98 -16.09 -11.77
C ILE A 437 1.94 -15.40 -10.40
N SER A 438 2.60 -15.97 -9.39
CA SER A 438 2.66 -15.38 -8.05
C SER A 438 3.36 -14.02 -8.05
N ALA A 439 4.46 -13.88 -8.78
CA ALA A 439 5.16 -12.61 -8.95
C ALA A 439 4.27 -11.54 -9.61
N GLY A 440 3.48 -11.93 -10.63
CA GLY A 440 2.49 -11.06 -11.27
C GLY A 440 1.39 -10.61 -10.31
N TYR A 441 0.88 -11.51 -9.47
CA TYR A 441 -0.11 -11.17 -8.46
C TYR A 441 0.45 -10.31 -7.32
N PHE A 442 1.70 -10.51 -6.92
CA PHE A 442 2.35 -9.60 -5.98
C PHE A 442 2.60 -8.21 -6.57
N ARG A 443 2.96 -8.12 -7.86
CA ARG A 443 3.00 -6.84 -8.58
C ARG A 443 1.64 -6.13 -8.52
N LEU A 444 0.56 -6.86 -8.78
CA LEU A 444 -0.82 -6.34 -8.66
C LEU A 444 -1.07 -5.83 -7.23
N ILE A 445 -0.77 -6.61 -6.20
CA ILE A 445 -0.94 -6.20 -4.79
C ILE A 445 -0.14 -4.93 -4.49
N ARG A 446 1.11 -4.84 -4.91
CA ARG A 446 1.96 -3.64 -4.70
C ARG A 446 1.35 -2.39 -5.34
N ASN A 447 0.84 -2.49 -6.56
CA ASN A 447 0.14 -1.38 -7.21
C ASN A 447 -1.20 -1.06 -6.54
N TYR A 448 -1.90 -2.06 -6.03
CA TYR A 448 -3.11 -1.85 -5.24
C TYR A 448 -2.81 -1.04 -3.97
N TYR A 449 -1.72 -1.34 -3.26
CA TYR A 449 -1.30 -0.54 -2.09
C TYR A 449 -1.00 0.92 -2.47
N ARG A 450 -0.39 1.17 -3.64
CA ARG A 450 -0.04 2.52 -4.13
C ARG A 450 -1.24 3.33 -4.60
N PHE A 451 -2.19 2.70 -5.31
CA PHE A 451 -3.23 3.40 -6.07
C PHE A 451 -4.67 3.00 -5.71
N GLY A 452 -4.86 1.97 -4.90
CA GLY A 452 -6.17 1.43 -4.54
C GLY A 452 -7.03 2.38 -3.69
N TRP A 453 -6.49 3.50 -3.22
CA TRP A 453 -7.26 4.60 -2.62
C TRP A 453 -8.35 5.14 -3.57
N VAL A 454 -8.24 4.92 -4.88
CA VAL A 454 -9.30 5.24 -5.84
C VAL A 454 -10.63 4.53 -5.52
N ILE A 455 -10.55 3.33 -4.93
CA ILE A 455 -11.73 2.53 -4.56
C ILE A 455 -12.56 3.24 -3.48
N PRO A 456 -12.02 3.59 -2.29
CA PRO A 456 -12.79 4.37 -1.33
C PRO A 456 -13.14 5.76 -1.85
N TYR A 457 -12.36 6.39 -2.73
CA TYR A 457 -12.77 7.66 -3.34
C TYR A 457 -14.11 7.55 -4.10
N LEU A 458 -14.21 6.58 -5.02
CA LEU A 458 -15.39 6.40 -5.87
C LEU A 458 -16.55 5.75 -5.09
N PHE A 459 -16.25 4.70 -4.34
CA PHE A 459 -17.24 3.75 -3.80
C PHE A 459 -17.27 3.67 -2.27
N GLY A 460 -16.45 4.45 -1.56
CA GLY A 460 -16.58 4.59 -0.11
C GLY A 460 -17.99 5.10 0.23
N ALA A 461 -18.66 4.43 1.16
CA ALA A 461 -20.07 4.69 1.48
C ALA A 461 -20.30 4.75 3.00
N SER A 462 -19.23 5.01 3.77
CA SER A 462 -19.27 5.11 5.23
C SER A 462 -18.66 6.43 5.76
N PRO A 463 -19.16 7.61 5.34
CA PRO A 463 -18.64 8.90 5.79
C PRO A 463 -19.04 9.28 7.23
N ALA A 464 -19.92 8.49 7.85
CA ALA A 464 -20.50 8.75 9.16
C ALA A 464 -20.54 7.47 10.03
N ILE A 465 -20.57 7.66 11.35
CA ILE A 465 -20.68 6.61 12.38
C ILE A 465 -21.70 7.01 13.45
N CYS A 466 -22.36 6.03 14.07
CA CYS A 466 -23.22 6.27 15.23
C CYS A 466 -22.37 6.49 16.50
N SER A 467 -22.85 7.29 17.44
CA SER A 467 -22.12 7.61 18.69
C SER A 467 -21.64 6.38 19.47
N SER A 468 -22.38 5.26 19.40
CA SER A 468 -22.02 4.01 20.05
C SER A 468 -20.68 3.44 19.58
N PHE A 469 -20.26 3.71 18.33
CA PHE A 469 -18.96 3.29 17.81
C PHE A 469 -17.77 3.97 18.48
N LEU A 470 -17.97 5.15 19.05
CA LEU A 470 -16.91 5.83 19.80
C LEU A 470 -16.80 5.30 21.23
N GLN A 471 -17.81 4.56 21.74
CA GLN A 471 -17.85 4.01 23.11
C GLN A 471 -17.43 5.03 24.19
N GLY A 472 -17.83 6.29 24.02
CA GLY A 472 -17.46 7.40 24.92
C GLY A 472 -15.98 7.84 24.86
N LYS A 473 -15.16 7.28 23.97
CA LYS A 473 -13.78 7.72 23.74
C LYS A 473 -13.76 9.01 22.91
N GLU A 474 -12.93 9.97 23.32
CA GLU A 474 -12.65 11.15 22.52
C GLU A 474 -11.78 10.79 21.31
N SER A 475 -12.19 11.24 20.12
CA SER A 475 -11.39 11.11 18.90
C SER A 475 -10.71 12.43 18.59
N ALA A 476 -9.46 12.36 18.14
CA ALA A 476 -8.73 13.53 17.63
C ALA A 476 -9.25 13.99 16.25
N LEU A 477 -10.11 13.20 15.60
CA LEU A 477 -10.72 13.57 14.32
C LEU A 477 -11.75 14.69 14.51
N PRO A 478 -11.81 15.69 13.62
CA PRO A 478 -12.69 16.85 13.73
C PRO A 478 -14.12 16.51 13.29
N PHE A 479 -14.78 15.61 14.01
CA PHE A 479 -16.14 15.19 13.70
C PHE A 479 -17.14 16.34 13.84
N GLU A 480 -18.01 16.48 12.84
CA GLU A 480 -19.27 17.17 12.98
C GLU A 480 -20.29 16.23 13.65
N LYS A 481 -21.20 16.80 14.44
CA LYS A 481 -22.22 16.06 15.17
C LYS A 481 -23.60 16.59 14.80
N THR A 482 -24.54 15.69 14.54
CA THR A 482 -25.96 16.05 14.38
C THR A 482 -26.72 15.92 15.69
N GLU A 483 -27.92 16.48 15.76
CA GLU A 483 -28.81 16.39 16.93
C GLU A 483 -29.20 14.94 17.27
N CYS A 484 -29.25 14.04 16.28
CA CYS A 484 -29.54 12.62 16.47
C CYS A 484 -28.33 11.78 16.92
N GLY A 485 -27.19 12.40 17.22
CA GLY A 485 -26.00 11.72 17.75
C GLY A 485 -25.13 11.02 16.70
N MET A 486 -25.34 11.30 15.41
CA MET A 486 -24.45 10.85 14.34
C MET A 486 -23.20 11.71 14.29
N TYR A 487 -22.05 11.06 14.11
CA TYR A 487 -20.76 11.70 13.90
C TYR A 487 -20.35 11.51 12.44
N TYR A 488 -19.90 12.57 11.77
CA TYR A 488 -19.41 12.46 10.40
C TYR A 488 -18.25 13.41 10.13
N LEU A 489 -17.47 13.10 9.10
CA LEU A 489 -16.49 14.04 8.56
C LEU A 489 -17.02 14.55 7.20
N PRO A 490 -17.02 15.88 6.96
CA PRO A 490 -17.70 16.47 5.81
C PRO A 490 -17.16 15.99 4.47
N TYR A 491 -15.90 15.55 4.44
CA TYR A 491 -15.20 15.10 3.23
C TYR A 491 -14.75 13.64 3.28
N ALA A 492 -15.09 12.89 4.33
CA ALA A 492 -14.73 11.48 4.41
C ALA A 492 -15.43 10.67 3.33
N THR A 493 -14.79 9.55 2.99
CA THR A 493 -15.28 8.59 2.03
C THR A 493 -15.66 7.27 2.70
N SER A 494 -14.72 6.64 3.42
CA SER A 494 -14.90 5.32 4.02
C SER A 494 -14.28 5.21 5.42
N LEU A 495 -15.02 5.62 6.45
CA LEU A 495 -14.59 5.45 7.85
C LEU A 495 -14.46 3.98 8.25
N ARG A 496 -15.13 3.05 7.53
CA ARG A 496 -14.89 1.60 7.65
C ARG A 496 -13.41 1.25 7.48
N LEU A 497 -12.67 1.93 6.60
CA LEU A 497 -11.26 1.67 6.35
C LEU A 497 -10.32 2.49 7.26
N SER A 498 -10.85 3.35 8.12
CA SER A 498 -10.07 4.16 9.05
C SER A 498 -9.65 3.37 10.30
N ASP A 499 -8.85 4.01 11.16
CA ASP A 499 -8.50 3.51 12.49
C ASP A 499 -9.71 3.33 13.44
N LEU A 500 -10.85 3.93 13.11
CA LEU A 500 -12.11 3.76 13.86
C LEU A 500 -12.97 2.61 13.33
N GLY A 501 -12.64 2.12 12.14
CA GLY A 501 -13.37 1.05 11.48
C GLY A 501 -12.65 -0.29 11.65
N TYR A 502 -12.56 -1.03 10.55
CA TYR A 502 -12.07 -2.40 10.50
C TYR A 502 -10.54 -2.44 10.26
N THR A 503 -9.76 -1.79 11.13
CA THR A 503 -8.29 -1.83 11.07
C THR A 503 -7.67 -2.06 12.44
N ASN A 504 -6.52 -2.74 12.49
CA ASN A 504 -5.85 -3.04 13.74
C ASN A 504 -4.38 -2.58 13.73
N LYS A 505 -4.07 -1.62 14.61
CA LYS A 505 -2.72 -1.07 14.80
C LYS A 505 -1.70 -2.10 15.31
N SER A 506 -2.12 -3.14 16.03
CA SER A 506 -1.17 -4.15 16.52
C SER A 506 -0.55 -4.99 15.39
N GLN A 507 -1.14 -4.95 14.19
CA GLN A 507 -0.67 -5.73 13.03
C GLN A 507 0.25 -4.94 12.08
N SER A 508 0.37 -3.61 12.21
CA SER A 508 1.22 -2.80 11.31
C SER A 508 2.71 -3.12 11.44
N ASN A 509 3.13 -3.67 12.59
CA ASN A 509 4.53 -4.00 12.88
C ASN A 509 4.89 -5.45 12.52
N LEU A 510 4.03 -6.18 11.81
CA LEU A 510 4.28 -7.58 11.45
C LEU A 510 5.36 -7.77 10.37
N GLY A 511 5.77 -6.70 9.68
CA GLY A 511 6.81 -6.75 8.65
C GLY A 511 6.45 -7.65 7.45
N ILE A 512 5.15 -7.88 7.21
CA ILE A 512 4.68 -8.66 6.06
C ILE A 512 4.80 -7.80 4.81
N THR A 513 5.52 -8.29 3.81
CA THR A 513 5.72 -7.63 2.51
C THR A 513 5.13 -8.46 1.37
N PHE A 514 5.05 -7.86 0.19
CA PHE A 514 4.40 -8.43 -1.00
C PHE A 514 5.38 -8.48 -2.18
N ASN A 515 6.59 -8.98 -1.93
CA ASN A 515 7.65 -9.04 -2.94
C ASN A 515 7.82 -10.45 -3.50
N ASP A 516 7.83 -11.45 -2.62
CA ASP A 516 8.02 -12.86 -2.95
C ASP A 516 7.07 -13.76 -2.13
N LEU A 517 6.70 -14.91 -2.71
CA LEU A 517 5.75 -15.86 -2.12
C LEU A 517 6.26 -16.50 -0.83
N ASN A 518 7.50 -16.96 -0.84
CA ASN A 518 8.07 -17.65 0.32
C ASN A 518 8.24 -16.66 1.47
N THR A 519 8.78 -15.47 1.19
CA THR A 519 8.95 -14.42 2.21
C THR A 519 7.60 -13.97 2.81
N TYR A 520 6.56 -13.81 1.99
CA TYR A 520 5.20 -13.50 2.45
C TYR A 520 4.66 -14.60 3.37
N VAL A 521 4.74 -15.87 2.94
CA VAL A 521 4.22 -16.99 3.74
C VAL A 521 5.02 -17.16 5.03
N ASP A 522 6.34 -17.03 4.99
CA ASP A 522 7.20 -17.13 6.17
C ASP A 522 6.88 -16.03 7.19
N ALA A 523 6.62 -14.80 6.73
CA ALA A 523 6.22 -13.70 7.61
C ALA A 523 4.83 -13.97 8.24
N LEU A 524 3.86 -14.44 7.46
CA LEU A 524 2.53 -14.80 7.96
C LEU A 524 2.58 -15.96 8.97
N LYS A 525 3.33 -17.03 8.66
CA LYS A 525 3.55 -18.17 9.58
C LYS A 525 4.30 -17.77 10.84
N ARG A 526 5.15 -16.75 10.77
CA ARG A 526 5.80 -16.17 11.95
C ARG A 526 4.81 -15.40 12.79
N ALA A 527 3.96 -14.57 12.17
CA ALA A 527 2.95 -13.77 12.88
C ALA A 527 1.98 -14.64 13.71
N ILE A 528 1.53 -15.79 13.18
CA ILE A 528 0.67 -16.74 13.93
C ILE A 528 1.40 -17.46 15.08
N LYS A 529 2.74 -17.40 15.13
CA LYS A 529 3.59 -18.02 16.17
C LYS A 529 4.22 -17.01 17.13
N THR A 530 4.13 -15.72 16.84
CA THR A 530 4.69 -14.65 17.68
C THR A 530 3.77 -14.41 18.87
N PRO A 531 4.21 -14.61 20.13
CA PRO A 531 3.39 -14.31 21.30
C PRO A 531 3.08 -12.81 21.42
N SER A 532 1.89 -12.46 21.92
CA SER A 532 1.50 -11.09 22.24
C SER A 532 1.34 -10.92 23.76
N GLU A 533 2.07 -9.98 24.35
CA GLU A 533 1.93 -9.67 25.78
C GLU A 533 0.54 -9.12 26.11
N GLU A 534 -0.07 -8.38 25.18
CA GLU A 534 -1.42 -7.85 25.33
C GLU A 534 -2.45 -8.98 25.39
N TYR A 535 -2.38 -9.93 24.47
CA TYR A 535 -3.33 -11.04 24.40
C TYR A 535 -3.06 -12.12 25.44
N ALA A 536 -1.82 -12.23 25.93
CA ALA A 536 -1.49 -13.06 27.07
C ALA A 536 -2.20 -12.60 28.36
N LYS A 537 -2.42 -11.29 28.55
CA LYS A 537 -3.15 -10.75 29.72
C LYS A 537 -4.63 -11.14 29.73
N ILE A 538 -5.24 -11.37 28.57
CA ILE A 538 -6.61 -11.89 28.46
C ILE A 538 -6.67 -13.34 28.98
N GLY A 539 -5.61 -14.11 28.73
CA GLY A 539 -5.52 -15.54 29.05
C GLY A 539 -6.20 -16.43 28.01
N LEU A 540 -5.84 -17.72 27.99
CA LEU A 540 -6.47 -18.71 27.10
C LEU A 540 -7.83 -19.18 27.61
N MET A 541 -7.96 -19.28 28.93
CA MET A 541 -9.16 -19.76 29.60
C MET A 541 -9.48 -18.94 30.83
N LYS A 542 -10.77 -18.82 31.15
CA LYS A 542 -11.28 -18.25 32.39
C LYS A 542 -12.51 -19.03 32.84
N ASP A 543 -12.54 -19.41 34.12
CA ASP A 543 -13.65 -20.17 34.73
C ASP A 543 -14.04 -21.43 33.93
N GLY A 544 -13.04 -22.13 33.36
CA GLY A 544 -13.24 -23.35 32.57
C GLY A 544 -13.72 -23.13 31.13
N LYS A 545 -13.83 -21.88 30.66
CA LYS A 545 -14.19 -21.53 29.28
C LYS A 545 -12.97 -21.03 28.51
N HIS A 546 -12.81 -21.49 27.27
CA HIS A 546 -11.83 -20.94 26.33
C HIS A 546 -12.23 -19.53 25.89
N LEU A 547 -11.25 -18.62 25.85
CA LEU A 547 -11.44 -17.21 25.49
C LEU A 547 -10.85 -16.85 24.12
N GLN A 548 -9.90 -17.65 23.63
CA GLN A 548 -9.21 -17.47 22.36
C GLN A 548 -8.47 -18.76 21.99
N LEU A 549 -8.08 -18.91 20.73
CA LEU A 549 -7.35 -20.10 20.24
C LEU A 549 -5.91 -20.18 20.77
N ASN A 550 -5.22 -19.04 20.79
CA ASN A 550 -3.87 -18.88 21.31
C ASN A 550 -3.69 -17.45 21.82
N THR A 551 -2.50 -17.12 22.33
CA THR A 551 -2.13 -15.75 22.75
C THR A 551 -1.12 -15.10 21.81
N ASN A 552 -1.06 -15.55 20.55
CA ASN A 552 -0.15 -15.01 19.54
C ASN A 552 -0.75 -13.77 18.87
N VAL A 553 0.07 -12.98 18.17
CA VAL A 553 -0.36 -11.76 17.49
C VAL A 553 -1.54 -12.03 16.54
N LEU A 554 -1.52 -13.16 15.84
CA LEU A 554 -2.66 -13.68 15.09
C LEU A 554 -3.04 -15.06 15.63
N GLN A 555 -4.33 -15.35 15.81
CA GLN A 555 -4.79 -16.68 16.16
C GLN A 555 -4.60 -17.66 15.00
N ILE A 556 -4.99 -17.23 13.79
CA ILE A 556 -4.88 -17.94 12.51
C ILE A 556 -4.61 -16.94 11.39
N GLU A 557 -4.27 -17.40 10.19
CA GLU A 557 -3.94 -16.53 9.06
C GLU A 557 -5.07 -15.56 8.68
N ASN A 558 -6.34 -15.95 8.87
CA ASN A 558 -7.51 -15.15 8.53
C ASN A 558 -7.64 -13.85 9.35
N GLU A 559 -6.95 -13.76 10.51
CA GLU A 559 -6.95 -12.59 11.38
C GLU A 559 -6.11 -11.43 10.83
N LEU A 560 -5.29 -11.66 9.79
CA LEU A 560 -4.49 -10.61 9.17
C LEU A 560 -5.37 -9.60 8.42
N TYR A 561 -5.63 -8.44 9.01
CA TYR A 561 -6.37 -7.36 8.36
C TYR A 561 -5.53 -6.70 7.27
N ALA A 562 -5.91 -6.97 6.01
CA ALA A 562 -5.29 -6.37 4.83
C ALA A 562 -6.39 -5.94 3.84
N PRO A 563 -6.21 -4.81 3.12
CA PRO A 563 -7.18 -4.32 2.16
C PRO A 563 -7.25 -5.19 0.89
N ILE A 564 -6.24 -6.04 0.68
CA ILE A 564 -6.14 -7.02 -0.41
C ILE A 564 -5.36 -8.24 0.08
N ARG A 565 -5.72 -9.45 -0.37
CA ARG A 565 -5.04 -10.69 0.03
C ARG A 565 -4.73 -11.62 -1.16
N PRO A 566 -3.56 -12.28 -1.19
CA PRO A 566 -3.29 -13.39 -2.10
C PRO A 566 -4.02 -14.64 -1.63
N LYS A 567 -4.61 -15.40 -2.55
CA LYS A 567 -5.44 -16.55 -2.23
C LYS A 567 -5.21 -17.73 -3.15
N ARG A 568 -5.54 -18.91 -2.61
CA ARG A 568 -5.66 -20.18 -3.31
C ARG A 568 -6.69 -21.03 -2.56
N VAL A 569 -7.50 -21.78 -3.31
CA VAL A 569 -8.47 -22.69 -2.70
C VAL A 569 -7.74 -23.76 -1.89
N THR A 570 -8.08 -23.88 -0.62
CA THR A 570 -7.48 -24.84 0.31
C THR A 570 -8.07 -26.23 0.10
N ARG A 571 -7.24 -27.27 0.25
CA ARG A 571 -7.69 -28.65 0.39
C ARG A 571 -8.19 -28.90 1.82
N ASP A 572 -8.91 -30.00 2.02
CA ASP A 572 -9.39 -30.40 3.35
C ASP A 572 -8.24 -30.48 4.37
N GLY A 573 -8.35 -29.68 5.44
CA GLY A 573 -7.35 -29.61 6.51
C GLY A 573 -6.10 -28.79 6.19
N GLU A 574 -5.98 -28.21 4.99
CA GLU A 574 -4.86 -27.36 4.58
C GLU A 574 -5.06 -25.92 5.07
N SER A 575 -4.00 -25.27 5.58
CA SER A 575 -4.07 -23.86 5.93
C SER A 575 -3.99 -22.96 4.68
N PRO A 576 -4.46 -21.70 4.74
CA PRO A 576 -4.31 -20.76 3.63
C PRO A 576 -2.85 -20.57 3.20
N SER A 577 -1.93 -20.51 4.16
CA SER A 577 -0.50 -20.34 3.89
C SER A 577 0.14 -21.59 3.24
N ASP A 578 -0.29 -22.78 3.63
CA ASP A 578 0.16 -24.04 3.00
C ASP A 578 -0.35 -24.17 1.57
N ALA A 579 -1.60 -23.79 1.30
CA ALA A 579 -2.14 -23.78 -0.05
C ALA A 579 -1.32 -22.87 -0.97
N LEU A 580 -1.00 -21.65 -0.50
CA LEU A 580 -0.14 -20.70 -1.23
C LEU A 580 1.25 -21.29 -1.52
N LEU A 581 1.92 -21.92 -0.56
CA LEU A 581 3.22 -22.57 -0.82
C LEU A 581 3.12 -23.71 -1.82
N ARG A 582 2.05 -24.51 -1.75
CA ARG A 582 1.85 -25.66 -2.63
C ARG A 582 1.75 -25.21 -4.09
N GLY A 583 0.81 -24.33 -4.40
CA GLY A 583 0.45 -24.01 -5.78
C GLY A 583 0.75 -22.58 -6.23
N GLY A 584 1.32 -21.72 -5.38
CA GLY A 584 1.40 -20.29 -5.65
C GLY A 584 0.06 -19.57 -5.51
N ILE A 585 0.03 -18.29 -5.87
CA ILE A 585 -1.19 -17.48 -5.85
C ILE A 585 -2.09 -17.90 -7.03
N GLU A 586 -3.37 -18.15 -6.74
CA GLU A 586 -4.39 -18.53 -7.72
C GLU A 586 -5.31 -17.36 -8.08
N TYR A 587 -5.67 -16.56 -7.08
CA TYR A 587 -6.54 -15.40 -7.24
C TYR A 587 -6.26 -14.35 -6.16
N ILE A 588 -6.83 -13.16 -6.33
CA ILE A 588 -6.73 -12.04 -5.39
C ILE A 588 -8.10 -11.76 -4.78
N GLU A 589 -8.13 -11.48 -3.49
CA GLU A 589 -9.31 -11.05 -2.75
C GLU A 589 -9.15 -9.57 -2.37
N VAL A 590 -9.90 -8.69 -3.03
CA VAL A 590 -10.02 -7.25 -2.71
C VAL A 590 -11.05 -7.06 -1.62
N ARG A 591 -10.68 -6.40 -0.51
CA ARG A 591 -11.50 -6.34 0.72
C ARG A 591 -11.92 -4.93 1.13
N SER A 592 -11.57 -3.92 0.32
CA SER A 592 -11.77 -2.51 0.69
C SER A 592 -13.07 -1.89 0.14
N LEU A 593 -13.97 -2.67 -0.43
CA LEU A 593 -15.28 -2.15 -0.83
C LEU A 593 -16.19 -2.03 0.39
N ASP A 594 -16.81 -0.87 0.52
CA ASP A 594 -17.98 -0.69 1.38
C ASP A 594 -19.21 -1.32 0.71
N ILE A 595 -20.23 -1.64 1.52
CA ILE A 595 -21.54 -1.99 1.01
C ILE A 595 -22.07 -0.81 0.19
N ASN A 596 -22.47 -1.07 -1.06
CA ASN A 596 -23.15 -0.10 -1.90
C ASN A 596 -24.58 0.11 -1.38
N PRO A 597 -24.90 1.26 -0.78
CA PRO A 597 -26.20 1.51 -0.17
C PRO A 597 -27.27 1.81 -1.23
N PHE A 598 -26.91 1.87 -2.51
CA PHE A 598 -27.81 2.13 -3.63
C PHE A 598 -28.17 0.86 -4.41
N SER A 599 -27.66 -0.30 -3.97
CA SER A 599 -27.97 -1.61 -4.52
C SER A 599 -28.58 -2.51 -3.44
N PRO A 600 -29.69 -3.23 -3.72
CA PRO A 600 -30.30 -4.15 -2.76
C PRO A 600 -29.41 -5.38 -2.45
N ILE A 601 -28.39 -5.63 -3.27
CA ILE A 601 -27.42 -6.72 -3.07
C ILE A 601 -26.06 -6.20 -2.56
N GLY A 602 -25.96 -4.91 -2.24
CA GLY A 602 -24.75 -4.30 -1.67
C GLY A 602 -23.59 -4.10 -2.64
N VAL A 603 -23.75 -4.42 -3.92
CA VAL A 603 -22.77 -4.22 -5.00
C VAL A 603 -23.50 -4.11 -6.35
N ASP A 604 -22.91 -3.47 -7.36
CA ASP A 604 -23.46 -3.39 -8.72
C ASP A 604 -22.41 -3.67 -9.81
N GLU A 605 -22.88 -3.71 -11.07
CA GLU A 605 -22.02 -3.97 -12.22
C GLU A 605 -20.97 -2.89 -12.47
N GLN A 606 -21.25 -1.62 -12.11
CA GLN A 606 -20.32 -0.52 -12.31
C GLN A 606 -19.08 -0.72 -11.44
N GLN A 607 -19.27 -1.14 -10.19
CA GLN A 607 -18.19 -1.48 -9.27
C GLN A 607 -17.37 -2.68 -9.77
N VAL A 608 -18.04 -3.75 -10.21
CA VAL A 608 -17.36 -4.97 -10.71
C VAL A 608 -16.53 -4.65 -11.96
N ARG A 609 -17.10 -3.94 -12.92
CA ARG A 609 -16.42 -3.58 -14.18
C ARG A 609 -15.25 -2.63 -13.92
N PHE A 610 -15.40 -1.67 -13.02
CA PHE A 610 -14.27 -0.82 -12.60
C PHE A 610 -13.13 -1.65 -12.00
N LEU A 611 -13.46 -2.60 -11.12
CA LEU A 611 -12.45 -3.43 -10.47
C LEU A 611 -11.71 -4.33 -11.45
N ASP A 612 -12.36 -4.86 -12.49
CA ASP A 612 -11.66 -5.55 -13.58
C ASP A 612 -10.59 -4.65 -14.22
N LEU A 613 -10.99 -3.45 -14.63
CA LEU A 613 -10.09 -2.49 -15.29
C LEU A 613 -8.92 -2.17 -14.39
N PHE A 614 -9.20 -1.88 -13.12
CA PHE A 614 -8.18 -1.51 -12.14
C PHE A 614 -7.25 -2.68 -11.81
N MET A 615 -7.75 -3.91 -11.67
CA MET A 615 -6.91 -5.09 -11.42
C MET A 615 -6.01 -5.43 -12.61
N ILE A 616 -6.53 -5.32 -13.84
CA ILE A 616 -5.72 -5.50 -15.06
C ILE A 616 -4.64 -4.42 -15.12
N TRP A 617 -4.99 -3.16 -14.87
CA TRP A 617 -4.01 -2.07 -14.82
C TRP A 617 -2.93 -2.32 -13.75
N CYS A 618 -3.31 -2.77 -12.56
CA CYS A 618 -2.38 -3.08 -11.47
C CYS A 618 -1.40 -4.21 -11.82
N VAL A 619 -1.78 -5.22 -12.61
CA VAL A 619 -0.81 -6.26 -13.05
C VAL A 619 0.09 -5.78 -14.19
N LEU A 620 -0.39 -4.84 -15.02
CA LEU A 620 0.36 -4.31 -16.14
C LEU A 620 1.42 -3.30 -15.71
N ALA A 621 1.06 -2.40 -14.78
CA ALA A 621 1.93 -1.36 -14.29
C ALA A 621 3.14 -1.95 -13.56
N ASP A 622 4.33 -1.41 -13.82
CA ASP A 622 5.51 -1.83 -13.07
C ASP A 622 5.42 -1.38 -11.60
N ALA A 623 5.74 -2.32 -10.72
CA ALA A 623 5.74 -2.13 -9.28
C ALA A 623 7.10 -2.55 -8.74
N PRO A 624 7.97 -1.60 -8.36
CA PRO A 624 9.15 -1.90 -7.56
C PRO A 624 8.78 -2.72 -6.33
N GLU A 625 9.71 -3.53 -5.85
CA GLU A 625 9.57 -4.16 -4.54
C GLU A 625 9.42 -3.08 -3.47
N MET A 626 8.65 -3.39 -2.43
CA MET A 626 8.43 -2.47 -1.32
C MET A 626 8.80 -3.15 0.00
N SER A 627 9.61 -2.46 0.78
CA SER A 627 9.81 -2.74 2.20
C SER A 627 8.51 -2.54 2.99
N SER A 628 8.50 -2.99 4.25
CA SER A 628 7.39 -2.75 5.17
C SER A 628 7.12 -1.26 5.38
N ASP A 629 8.18 -0.44 5.41
CA ASP A 629 8.08 1.00 5.66
C ASP A 629 7.51 1.72 4.43
N GLU A 630 7.90 1.30 3.22
CA GLU A 630 7.31 1.81 1.97
C GLU A 630 5.83 1.44 1.85
N LEU A 631 5.44 0.22 2.24
CA LEU A 631 4.03 -0.19 2.31
C LEU A 631 3.25 0.67 3.33
N LEU A 632 3.87 1.01 4.46
CA LEU A 632 3.27 1.91 5.43
C LEU A 632 3.12 3.32 4.84
N CYS A 633 4.13 3.80 4.11
CA CYS A 633 4.09 5.09 3.42
C CYS A 633 2.93 5.19 2.42
N THR A 634 2.57 4.11 1.71
CA THR A 634 1.42 4.18 0.80
C THR A 634 0.10 4.43 1.51
N ARG A 635 -0.02 4.06 2.81
CA ARG A 635 -1.22 4.35 3.61
C ARG A 635 -1.47 5.85 3.79
N THR A 636 -0.48 6.71 3.59
CA THR A 636 -0.65 8.18 3.66
C THR A 636 -1.74 8.65 2.70
N ASN A 637 -1.70 8.21 1.44
CA ASN A 637 -2.72 8.57 0.45
C ASN A 637 -4.07 7.93 0.76
N TRP A 638 -4.08 6.66 1.22
CA TRP A 638 -5.31 6.01 1.68
C TRP A 638 -5.98 6.81 2.80
N ASN A 639 -5.24 7.20 3.84
CA ASN A 639 -5.78 7.94 4.98
C ASN A 639 -6.32 9.31 4.57
N ARG A 640 -5.62 10.03 3.69
CA ARG A 640 -6.13 11.30 3.12
C ARG A 640 -7.46 11.08 2.41
N VAL A 641 -7.55 10.06 1.56
CA VAL A 641 -8.79 9.78 0.81
C VAL A 641 -9.92 9.29 1.72
N ILE A 642 -9.60 8.43 2.69
CA ILE A 642 -10.55 7.89 3.66
C ILE A 642 -11.19 9.01 4.49
N LEU A 643 -10.38 9.92 5.02
CA LEU A 643 -10.82 10.93 5.99
C LEU A 643 -11.29 12.23 5.33
N GLU A 644 -10.74 12.59 4.18
CA GLU A 644 -11.04 13.86 3.51
C GLU A 644 -10.96 13.81 1.98
N GLY A 645 -11.16 12.64 1.35
CA GLY A 645 -11.00 12.43 -0.10
C GLY A 645 -11.82 13.36 -0.99
N ARG A 646 -12.98 13.84 -0.51
CA ARG A 646 -13.85 14.77 -1.26
C ARG A 646 -13.48 16.24 -1.08
N LYS A 647 -12.46 16.56 -0.29
CA LYS A 647 -12.09 17.94 0.03
C LYS A 647 -11.58 18.65 -1.23
N PRO A 648 -12.17 19.81 -1.60
CA PRO A 648 -11.70 20.57 -2.76
C PRO A 648 -10.22 20.95 -2.62
N GLY A 649 -9.44 20.70 -3.68
CA GLY A 649 -8.00 20.99 -3.69
C GLY A 649 -7.12 19.99 -2.94
N LEU A 650 -7.65 18.83 -2.51
CA LEU A 650 -6.84 17.77 -1.91
C LEU A 650 -5.70 17.34 -2.86
N THR A 651 -4.50 17.19 -2.30
CA THR A 651 -3.31 16.69 -3.00
C THR A 651 -2.82 15.37 -2.42
N LEU A 652 -2.21 14.56 -3.29
CA LEU A 652 -1.58 13.29 -3.00
C LEU A 652 -0.06 13.40 -3.20
N GLY A 653 0.70 12.48 -2.61
CA GLY A 653 2.17 12.42 -2.70
C GLY A 653 2.66 11.01 -3.06
N ILE A 654 3.92 10.88 -3.47
CA ILE A 654 4.53 9.58 -3.72
C ILE A 654 5.01 9.02 -2.37
N GLY A 655 4.40 7.92 -1.91
CA GLY A 655 4.72 7.34 -0.61
C GLY A 655 4.56 8.34 0.54
N CYS A 656 5.67 8.64 1.22
CA CYS A 656 5.73 9.58 2.34
C CYS A 656 6.14 11.02 1.92
N GLU A 657 6.34 11.29 0.63
CA GLU A 657 6.70 12.62 0.15
C GLU A 657 5.58 13.65 0.37
N THR A 658 5.97 14.93 0.38
CA THR A 658 5.05 16.06 0.49
C THR A 658 3.98 15.99 -0.61
N ALA A 659 2.73 16.23 -0.25
CA ALA A 659 1.59 16.20 -1.15
C ALA A 659 1.66 17.33 -2.19
N GLN A 660 1.75 16.99 -3.47
CA GLN A 660 1.90 17.98 -4.54
C GLN A 660 0.97 17.72 -5.74
N HIS A 661 0.40 16.52 -5.87
CA HIS A 661 -0.39 16.13 -7.04
C HIS A 661 -1.88 16.26 -6.75
N PRO A 662 -2.64 17.13 -7.43
CA PRO A 662 -4.08 17.24 -7.21
C PRO A 662 -4.78 15.90 -7.44
N LEU A 663 -5.61 15.46 -6.49
CA LEU A 663 -6.32 14.17 -6.57
C LEU A 663 -7.09 14.03 -7.88
N SER A 664 -7.73 15.11 -8.34
CA SER A 664 -8.51 15.12 -9.59
C SER A 664 -7.67 14.87 -10.83
N LYS A 665 -6.46 15.45 -10.91
CA LYS A 665 -5.52 15.20 -12.00
C LYS A 665 -5.04 13.75 -11.97
N VAL A 666 -4.60 13.28 -10.80
CA VAL A 666 -4.13 11.89 -10.61
C VAL A 666 -5.21 10.87 -11.00
N GLY A 667 -6.45 11.10 -10.60
CA GLY A 667 -7.59 10.24 -10.96
C GLY A 667 -7.83 10.21 -12.46
N LYS A 668 -7.78 11.36 -13.14
CA LYS A 668 -7.93 11.44 -14.60
C LYS A 668 -6.79 10.79 -15.35
N ASP A 669 -5.55 10.94 -14.87
CA ASP A 669 -4.38 10.28 -15.45
C ASP A 669 -4.52 8.76 -15.37
N LEU A 670 -4.96 8.22 -14.21
CA LEU A 670 -5.28 6.80 -14.08
C LEU A 670 -6.40 6.36 -15.03
N PHE A 671 -7.48 7.15 -15.12
CA PHE A 671 -8.62 6.82 -15.97
C PHE A 671 -8.30 6.87 -17.47
N ALA A 672 -7.31 7.65 -17.90
CA ALA A 672 -6.81 7.60 -19.27
C ALA A 672 -6.24 6.21 -19.61
N ASP A 673 -5.53 5.58 -18.67
CA ASP A 673 -5.05 4.21 -18.84
C ASP A 673 -6.19 3.18 -18.73
N LEU A 674 -7.08 3.33 -17.75
CA LEU A 674 -8.23 2.42 -17.59
C LEU A 674 -9.13 2.44 -18.84
N ARG A 675 -9.24 3.59 -19.51
CA ARG A 675 -9.97 3.71 -20.78
C ARG A 675 -9.39 2.81 -21.88
N ARG A 676 -8.06 2.72 -22.00
CA ARG A 676 -7.40 1.84 -22.97
C ARG A 676 -7.59 0.36 -22.65
N VAL A 677 -7.61 0.01 -21.36
CA VAL A 677 -7.98 -1.34 -20.92
C VAL A 677 -9.44 -1.65 -21.27
N ALA A 678 -10.34 -0.70 -21.04
CA ALA A 678 -11.77 -0.81 -21.37
C ALA A 678 -12.00 -1.01 -22.86
N GLU A 679 -11.32 -0.25 -23.72
CA GLU A 679 -11.37 -0.40 -25.18
C GLU A 679 -10.93 -1.80 -25.63
N THR A 680 -9.93 -2.39 -24.97
CA THR A 680 -9.50 -3.77 -25.24
C THR A 680 -10.58 -4.78 -24.88
N LEU A 681 -11.18 -4.66 -23.68
CA LEU A 681 -12.24 -5.57 -23.21
C LEU A 681 -13.50 -5.49 -24.08
N ASP A 682 -13.96 -4.28 -24.35
CA ASP A 682 -15.15 -4.00 -25.16
C ASP A 682 -14.97 -4.39 -26.63
N GLY A 683 -13.74 -4.22 -27.17
CA GLY A 683 -13.39 -4.58 -28.54
C GLY A 683 -13.55 -6.08 -28.85
N MET A 684 -13.52 -6.95 -27.84
CA MET A 684 -13.72 -8.39 -28.00
C MET A 684 -15.20 -8.81 -28.08
N THR A 685 -16.09 -8.05 -27.45
CA THR A 685 -17.52 -8.40 -27.31
C THR A 685 -18.44 -7.52 -28.14
N ASN A 686 -17.88 -6.53 -28.88
CA ASN A 686 -18.64 -5.50 -29.58
C ASN A 686 -19.64 -4.76 -28.63
N SER A 687 -19.19 -4.56 -27.38
CA SER A 687 -19.88 -3.83 -26.32
C SER A 687 -19.25 -2.44 -26.12
N GLN A 688 -19.82 -1.61 -25.25
CA GLN A 688 -19.23 -0.36 -24.76
C GLN A 688 -19.37 -0.22 -23.24
N GLU A 689 -19.69 -1.30 -22.53
CA GLU A 689 -20.04 -1.26 -21.10
C GLU A 689 -18.85 -0.82 -20.23
N TYR A 690 -17.64 -1.33 -20.50
CA TYR A 690 -16.46 -0.93 -19.72
C TYR A 690 -16.08 0.53 -19.99
N GLN A 691 -16.16 0.97 -21.25
CA GLN A 691 -15.91 2.36 -21.64
C GLN A 691 -16.92 3.32 -20.99
N GLN A 692 -18.20 2.96 -20.96
CA GLN A 692 -19.24 3.75 -20.28
C GLN A 692 -18.98 3.88 -18.78
N VAL A 693 -18.52 2.82 -18.12
CA VAL A 693 -18.10 2.88 -16.71
C VAL A 693 -16.95 3.86 -16.51
N CYS A 694 -15.94 3.87 -17.40
CA CYS A 694 -14.87 4.88 -17.36
C CYS A 694 -15.42 6.31 -17.45
N ASP A 695 -16.31 6.58 -18.42
CA ASP A 695 -16.87 7.91 -18.65
C ASP A 695 -17.73 8.41 -17.48
N GLN A 696 -18.47 7.50 -16.84
CA GLN A 696 -19.30 7.83 -15.68
C GLN A 696 -18.46 8.13 -14.44
N LEU A 697 -17.47 7.28 -14.14
CA LEU A 697 -16.70 7.39 -12.90
C LEU A 697 -15.64 8.50 -12.96
N VAL A 698 -15.06 8.77 -14.12
CA VAL A 698 -14.06 9.85 -14.26
C VAL A 698 -14.64 11.22 -13.92
N ALA A 699 -15.94 11.42 -14.14
CA ALA A 699 -16.65 12.66 -13.80
C ALA A 699 -16.61 12.96 -12.29
N SER A 700 -16.47 11.93 -11.44
CA SER A 700 -16.40 12.10 -9.98
C SER A 700 -15.13 12.82 -9.52
N PHE A 701 -14.10 12.92 -10.36
CA PHE A 701 -12.89 13.70 -10.05
C PHE A 701 -13.06 15.20 -10.28
N ASP A 702 -14.02 15.60 -11.12
CA ASP A 702 -14.42 17.00 -11.30
C ASP A 702 -15.55 17.39 -10.35
N ASP A 703 -16.45 16.45 -10.08
CA ASP A 703 -17.59 16.62 -9.17
C ASP A 703 -17.61 15.51 -8.10
N PRO A 704 -16.97 15.73 -6.93
CA PRO A 704 -16.98 14.78 -5.83
C PRO A 704 -18.38 14.46 -5.28
N GLU A 705 -19.40 15.24 -5.60
CA GLU A 705 -20.78 14.99 -5.18
C GLU A 705 -21.42 13.77 -5.88
N LEU A 706 -20.79 13.27 -6.96
CA LEU A 706 -21.20 12.05 -7.66
C LEU A 706 -20.75 10.77 -6.94
N THR A 707 -19.73 10.85 -6.08
CA THR A 707 -19.21 9.70 -5.32
C THR A 707 -20.25 9.15 -4.35
N TYR A 708 -20.10 7.88 -3.97
CA TYR A 708 -21.05 7.23 -3.08
C TYR A 708 -21.13 7.91 -1.71
N SER A 709 -19.98 8.31 -1.16
CA SER A 709 -19.90 8.95 0.15
C SER A 709 -20.62 10.29 0.21
N ALA A 710 -20.53 11.13 -0.84
CA ALA A 710 -21.28 12.38 -0.88
C ALA A 710 -22.79 12.13 -0.93
N ARG A 711 -23.23 11.22 -1.81
CA ARG A 711 -24.63 10.87 -2.00
C ARG A 711 -25.26 10.30 -0.72
N ILE A 712 -24.57 9.38 -0.05
CA ILE A 712 -25.09 8.75 1.17
C ILE A 712 -25.02 9.71 2.37
N LEU A 713 -23.96 10.53 2.48
CA LEU A 713 -23.86 11.53 3.55
C LEU A 713 -25.03 12.50 3.51
N ARG A 714 -25.45 12.93 2.32
CA ARG A 714 -26.63 13.81 2.16
C ARG A 714 -27.89 13.16 2.73
N SER A 715 -28.14 11.90 2.42
CA SER A 715 -29.27 11.15 2.99
C SER A 715 -29.16 11.02 4.51
N MET A 716 -27.95 10.76 5.02
CA MET A 716 -27.68 10.60 6.45
C MET A 716 -27.76 11.91 7.23
N ILE A 717 -27.44 13.06 6.63
CA ILE A 717 -27.63 14.37 7.27
C ILE A 717 -29.12 14.63 7.50
N ASP A 718 -29.96 14.30 6.51
CA ASP A 718 -31.40 14.53 6.59
C ASP A 718 -32.12 13.56 7.55
N ASN A 719 -31.68 12.29 7.61
CA ASN A 719 -32.42 11.22 8.29
C ASN A 719 -31.65 10.50 9.42
N GLY A 720 -30.39 10.84 9.63
CA GLY A 720 -29.45 10.03 10.42
C GLY A 720 -29.10 8.69 9.73
N ILE A 721 -28.04 8.03 10.20
CA ILE A 721 -27.64 6.69 9.71
C ILE A 721 -28.79 5.70 9.89
N GLY A 722 -29.42 5.72 11.06
CA GLY A 722 -30.52 4.84 11.41
C GLY A 722 -31.72 4.98 10.50
N GLY A 723 -32.21 6.21 10.30
CA GLY A 723 -33.35 6.49 9.42
C GLY A 723 -33.06 6.12 7.96
N THR A 724 -31.88 6.50 7.44
CA THR A 724 -31.45 6.12 6.08
C THR A 724 -31.38 4.61 5.92
N GLY A 725 -30.71 3.91 6.86
CA GLY A 725 -30.53 2.46 6.79
C GLY A 725 -31.84 1.70 6.87
N LEU A 726 -32.76 2.11 7.77
CA LEU A 726 -34.08 1.49 7.89
C LEU A 726 -34.95 1.68 6.64
N ALA A 727 -34.98 2.89 6.09
CA ALA A 727 -35.76 3.18 4.88
C ALA A 727 -35.29 2.33 3.69
N LEU A 728 -33.97 2.24 3.49
CA LEU A 728 -33.37 1.40 2.45
C LEU A 728 -33.59 -0.09 2.71
N ALA A 729 -33.43 -0.55 3.96
CA ALA A 729 -33.63 -1.95 4.33
C ALA A 729 -35.05 -2.42 4.02
N GLU A 730 -36.06 -1.61 4.35
CA GLU A 730 -37.46 -1.92 4.04
C GLU A 730 -37.72 -1.87 2.53
N GLN A 731 -37.23 -0.85 1.83
CA GLN A 731 -37.36 -0.77 0.37
C GLN A 731 -36.78 -2.02 -0.32
N TYR A 732 -35.58 -2.44 0.08
CA TYR A 732 -34.89 -3.59 -0.50
C TYR A 732 -35.52 -4.91 -0.11
N ARG A 733 -36.01 -5.06 1.12
CA ARG A 733 -36.81 -6.21 1.51
C ARG A 733 -38.04 -6.36 0.61
N GLN A 734 -38.84 -5.30 0.45
CA GLN A 734 -40.06 -5.34 -0.37
C GLN A 734 -39.75 -5.69 -1.84
N MET A 735 -38.67 -5.15 -2.38
CA MET A 735 -38.18 -5.47 -3.72
C MET A 735 -37.81 -6.96 -3.83
N LEU A 736 -36.93 -7.44 -2.96
CA LEU A 736 -36.36 -8.80 -3.04
C LEU A 736 -37.39 -9.91 -2.80
N ILE A 737 -38.37 -9.71 -1.91
CA ILE A 737 -39.40 -10.73 -1.67
C ILE A 737 -40.33 -10.90 -2.89
N GLN A 738 -40.58 -9.81 -3.63
CA GLN A 738 -41.50 -9.79 -4.79
C GLN A 738 -40.86 -10.28 -6.08
N GLU A 739 -39.54 -10.12 -6.25
CA GLU A 739 -38.84 -10.50 -7.48
C GLU A 739 -38.66 -12.02 -7.62
N PRO A 740 -39.05 -12.66 -8.73
CA PRO A 740 -38.82 -14.08 -8.94
C PRO A 740 -37.32 -14.42 -8.94
N LEU A 741 -36.98 -15.67 -8.60
CA LEU A 741 -35.63 -16.19 -8.84
C LEU A 741 -35.38 -16.32 -10.34
N GLU A 742 -34.13 -16.14 -10.78
CA GLU A 742 -33.76 -16.13 -12.21
C GLU A 742 -32.84 -17.28 -12.61
N ILE A 743 -31.82 -17.58 -11.80
CA ILE A 743 -30.84 -18.65 -12.01
C ILE A 743 -31.10 -19.81 -11.05
N LEU A 744 -31.18 -19.52 -9.76
CA LEU A 744 -31.46 -20.54 -8.73
C LEU A 744 -32.93 -20.91 -8.75
N THR A 745 -33.23 -22.18 -8.46
CA THR A 745 -34.60 -22.66 -8.31
C THR A 745 -34.88 -23.01 -6.85
N ALA A 746 -36.14 -22.98 -6.45
CA ALA A 746 -36.55 -23.41 -5.11
C ALA A 746 -36.08 -24.85 -4.79
N ASP A 747 -36.08 -25.76 -5.77
CA ASP A 747 -35.56 -27.12 -5.62
C ASP A 747 -34.04 -27.16 -5.42
N ALA A 748 -33.28 -26.33 -6.13
CA ALA A 748 -31.83 -26.23 -5.94
C ALA A 748 -31.47 -25.69 -4.54
N LEU A 749 -32.20 -24.68 -4.07
CA LEU A 749 -32.05 -24.12 -2.73
C LEU A 749 -32.41 -25.14 -1.65
N GLN A 750 -33.54 -25.86 -1.79
CA GLN A 750 -33.94 -26.91 -0.86
C GLN A 750 -32.91 -28.06 -0.81
N LYS A 751 -32.36 -28.46 -1.96
CA LYS A 751 -31.31 -29.48 -2.01
C LYS A 751 -30.04 -29.04 -1.30
N GLU A 752 -29.64 -27.79 -1.45
CA GLU A 752 -28.46 -27.26 -0.78
C GLU A 752 -28.69 -27.08 0.73
N HIS A 753 -29.89 -26.64 1.14
CA HIS A 753 -30.35 -26.67 2.53
C HIS A 753 -30.18 -28.06 3.14
N ASP A 754 -30.78 -29.09 2.55
CA ASP A 754 -30.75 -30.47 3.09
C ASP A 754 -29.32 -31.03 3.11
N ALA A 755 -28.56 -30.76 2.04
CA ALA A 755 -27.19 -31.24 1.90
C ALA A 755 -26.24 -30.57 2.89
N SER A 756 -26.43 -29.28 3.22
CA SER A 756 -25.63 -28.59 4.22
C SER A 756 -25.84 -29.19 5.62
N TRP A 757 -27.09 -29.41 6.02
CA TRP A 757 -27.40 -30.09 7.28
C TRP A 757 -26.85 -31.52 7.34
N GLN A 758 -26.88 -32.25 6.22
CA GLN A 758 -26.27 -33.57 6.17
C GLN A 758 -24.74 -33.49 6.34
N ARG A 759 -24.05 -32.58 5.64
CA ARG A 759 -22.60 -32.40 5.78
C ARG A 759 -22.19 -32.04 7.20
N GLN A 760 -22.92 -31.14 7.87
CA GLN A 760 -22.62 -30.82 9.27
C GLN A 760 -22.76 -32.06 10.17
N ARG A 761 -23.85 -32.82 10.04
CA ARG A 761 -24.06 -34.05 10.83
C ARG A 761 -22.99 -35.10 10.58
N ASP A 762 -22.55 -35.24 9.33
CA ASP A 762 -21.47 -36.17 8.97
C ASP A 762 -20.14 -35.76 9.63
N ILE A 763 -19.82 -34.46 9.67
CA ILE A 763 -18.62 -33.94 10.35
C ILE A 763 -18.72 -34.15 11.87
N GLU A 764 -19.88 -33.86 12.48
CA GLU A 764 -20.11 -34.07 13.91
C GLU A 764 -20.00 -35.54 14.30
N ALA A 765 -20.50 -36.46 13.46
CA ALA A 765 -20.41 -37.90 13.69
C ALA A 765 -18.99 -38.46 13.47
N ALA A 766 -18.15 -37.77 12.69
CA ALA A 766 -16.77 -38.18 12.41
C ALA A 766 -15.78 -37.78 13.52
N ASP A 767 -16.16 -36.89 14.45
CA ASP A 767 -15.32 -36.50 15.58
C ASP A 767 -15.13 -37.67 16.55
N THR A 768 -13.87 -38.07 16.75
CA THR A 768 -13.51 -39.21 17.62
C THR A 768 -12.83 -38.81 18.92
N GLU A 769 -12.40 -37.55 19.04
CA GLU A 769 -11.68 -37.02 20.19
C GLU A 769 -12.37 -35.79 20.78
N SER A 770 -12.07 -35.49 22.05
CA SER A 770 -12.59 -34.28 22.69
C SER A 770 -12.01 -33.02 22.05
N PHE A 771 -12.77 -31.93 22.09
CA PHE A 771 -12.33 -30.64 21.54
C PHE A 771 -11.01 -30.14 22.14
N ASP A 772 -10.78 -30.32 23.44
CA ASP A 772 -9.52 -29.91 24.07
C ASP A 772 -8.33 -30.72 23.52
N SER A 773 -8.51 -32.02 23.29
CA SER A 773 -7.47 -32.89 22.71
C SER A 773 -7.21 -32.55 21.25
N TRP A 774 -8.26 -32.25 20.50
CA TRP A 774 -8.17 -31.83 19.09
C TRP A 774 -7.49 -30.46 18.96
N LEU A 775 -7.90 -29.49 19.79
CA LEU A 775 -7.36 -28.12 19.79
C LEU A 775 -5.88 -28.11 20.14
N ALA A 776 -5.43 -28.94 21.09
CA ALA A 776 -4.03 -29.07 21.45
C ALA A 776 -3.13 -29.55 20.30
N LYS A 777 -3.68 -30.21 19.27
CA LYS A 777 -2.96 -30.61 18.05
C LYS A 777 -2.92 -29.52 16.99
N LYS A 778 -3.74 -28.48 17.13
CA LYS A 778 -3.87 -27.35 16.21
C LYS A 778 -3.12 -26.10 16.69
N ALA A 779 -2.82 -26.04 18.00
CA ALA A 779 -2.16 -24.92 18.68
C ALA A 779 -0.67 -24.77 18.34
#